data_AF-A0A953Q5S5-F1
#
_entry.id   AF-A0A953Q5S5-F1
#
_cell.length_a   1.000
_cell.length_b   1.000
_cell.length_c   1.000
_cell.angle_alpha   90.00
_cell.angle_beta   90.00
_cell.angle_gamma   90.00
#
_symmetry.space_group_name_H-M   'P 1'
#
loop_
_entity.id
_entity.type
_entity.pdbx_description
1 polymer ?
#
loop_
_entity_poly.entity_id
_entity_poly.type
_entity_poly.pdbx_seq_one_letter_code
_entity_poly.pdbx_strand_id
1 'polypeptide(L)'
;MARHRLWVFNRVVLGLVAFLLLAAAWEFKWKPQYRGFYEEGVRLYKSGQYLRAQDAFSTAYGIAPNAVDVIIMEGWTNLKLNRLEEARYYFDRAIRIDPRTEEAQIGMSFVALETGRGDLDPALLNSILKGRKNDPNVMILLAGAQERLADYFQAAEIYNRLLADKDYGQAARFAMDNIFGLRGFSDAPPSTFPPLKRPSELQVRYRAREGALWKQLPDGPWSKLYVQGIDLGAAAPGYRPTSLPNEGAMYSSWLREASELHADTLRVYTLLPPSFYRAFHHYVADGGNLSLMQQIWVATPDHSDLFEPGFEEETKADIRHVVDAIHGRGAVPAKRTRGNGVYEFDLADRVSAFLIGRELDPEVVSRTNLLNAGNRSYEGKYLSVAHASATEVWLVEMADYLVDYETSTYNWQHPVAMVSGAPPDPSSGELLEVKVTQKPAYVAGLFAAYPAFPFFPDYMEKNPRYANARDKSGPNPVYGFVRDLRARLPVPLIVSEYGASSSIEPRRVLASGWNQGGYSENRQAEAVARLTRSLHETGVAGGLSFELADEWYRYGWITEGFQTSEEKAALWLNDLDPAKRYGLIGYRTSKAELFTGDPAAWEKEKKIYSNAPDPKISDGYDGERTLRSVEMAADEGYLYLRLQVACLDCVRAAHTGKTHFDQVVYAVALNTLPGIAGTTNLPFGGVSVAGGANFLLILREPERSRMLMADNYNPFQLVPRADDPKRKQLAYKKEFTPSLGPSGEFRQVGPGQDYNLGELTYGQGNPVAADYNSTAEWYADIKRSAILIRIPWGKLLITDPSGMLAFGGYDSKTGVRSWPISGLQVSAYVLRPKGSAEIKDMALSVAVPASGPPERFSWQKWNTVKVEPYRKQAFVALEKEYGQAGVTPPARPVRRASADKAGRAR
;
A
#
# COMPACT_ATOMS: atom_id res chain seq x y z
N MET A 1 20.04 -93.09 -20.20
CA MET A 1 19.52 -91.72 -19.92
C MET A 1 18.88 -91.53 -18.53
N ALA A 2 18.65 -92.57 -17.71
CA ALA A 2 17.91 -92.43 -16.45
C ALA A 2 18.71 -91.86 -15.25
N ARG A 3 20.04 -92.05 -15.18
CA ARG A 3 20.88 -91.52 -14.08
C ARG A 3 21.17 -90.01 -14.17
N HIS A 4 21.12 -89.42 -15.37
CA HIS A 4 21.42 -88.00 -15.57
C HIS A 4 20.24 -87.08 -15.22
N ARG A 5 18.99 -87.54 -15.35
CA ARG A 5 17.78 -86.76 -15.02
C ARG A 5 17.53 -86.62 -13.53
N LEU A 6 17.78 -87.66 -12.71
CA LEU A 6 17.65 -87.54 -11.25
C LEU A 6 18.69 -86.58 -10.65
N TRP A 7 19.91 -86.57 -11.20
CA TRP A 7 20.99 -85.72 -10.69
C TRP A 7 20.80 -84.22 -11.02
N VAL A 8 20.26 -83.91 -12.21
CA VAL A 8 19.93 -82.53 -12.60
C VAL A 8 18.67 -82.01 -11.88
N PHE A 9 17.65 -82.86 -11.68
CA PHE A 9 16.44 -82.47 -10.94
C PHE A 9 16.75 -82.12 -9.48
N ASN A 10 17.65 -82.88 -8.84
CA ASN A 10 18.12 -82.55 -7.48
C ASN A 10 18.90 -81.23 -7.43
N ARG A 11 19.66 -80.85 -8.46
CA ARG A 11 20.42 -79.59 -8.47
C ARG A 11 19.56 -78.35 -8.66
N VAL A 12 18.50 -78.44 -9.48
CA VAL A 12 17.56 -77.32 -9.64
C VAL A 12 16.74 -77.13 -8.37
N VAL A 13 16.26 -78.22 -7.76
CA VAL A 13 15.53 -78.14 -6.48
C VAL A 13 16.45 -77.68 -5.35
N LEU A 14 17.68 -78.19 -5.25
CA LEU A 14 18.67 -77.72 -4.26
C LEU A 14 19.08 -76.27 -4.50
N GLY A 15 19.19 -75.83 -5.76
CA GLY A 15 19.47 -74.44 -6.11
C GLY A 15 18.32 -73.51 -5.78
N LEU A 16 17.07 -73.95 -5.97
CA LEU A 16 15.88 -73.19 -5.63
C LEU A 16 15.67 -73.12 -4.11
N VAL A 17 15.93 -74.23 -3.40
CA VAL A 17 15.94 -74.25 -1.93
C VAL A 17 17.08 -73.41 -1.38
N ALA A 18 18.28 -73.46 -1.96
CA ALA A 18 19.39 -72.60 -1.56
C ALA A 18 19.12 -71.12 -1.86
N PHE A 19 18.50 -70.80 -3.00
CA PHE A 19 18.06 -69.44 -3.32
C PHE A 19 16.95 -68.97 -2.39
N LEU A 20 15.95 -69.80 -2.07
CA LEU A 20 14.90 -69.46 -1.11
C LEU A 20 15.45 -69.34 0.31
N LEU A 21 16.42 -70.17 0.69
CA LEU A 21 17.11 -70.08 1.99
C LEU A 21 18.05 -68.88 2.05
N LEU A 22 18.71 -68.50 0.95
CA LEU A 22 19.53 -67.29 0.86
C LEU A 22 18.66 -66.04 0.79
N ALA A 23 17.53 -66.08 0.10
CA ALA A 23 16.54 -65.01 0.08
C ALA A 23 15.85 -64.88 1.43
N ALA A 24 15.56 -65.99 2.12
CA ALA A 24 15.06 -65.98 3.49
C ALA A 24 16.14 -65.55 4.49
N ALA A 25 17.39 -65.99 4.36
CA ALA A 25 18.48 -65.52 5.20
C ALA A 25 18.78 -64.03 4.96
N TRP A 26 18.66 -63.57 3.72
CA TRP A 26 18.73 -62.17 3.35
C TRP A 26 17.56 -61.38 3.97
N GLU A 27 16.31 -61.76 3.72
CA GLU A 27 15.12 -61.10 4.27
C GLU A 27 15.03 -61.13 5.81
N PHE A 28 15.37 -62.26 6.44
CA PHE A 28 15.16 -62.44 7.88
C PHE A 28 16.42 -62.24 8.73
N LYS A 29 17.64 -62.29 8.17
CA LYS A 29 18.89 -62.28 8.95
C LYS A 29 19.90 -61.21 8.54
N TRP A 30 19.97 -60.82 7.26
CA TRP A 30 21.04 -59.93 6.75
C TRP A 30 20.58 -58.59 6.18
N LYS A 31 19.29 -58.38 5.92
CA LYS A 31 18.74 -57.07 5.55
C LYS A 31 18.88 -56.13 6.75
N PRO A 32 19.54 -54.96 6.61
CA PRO A 32 19.54 -53.96 7.67
C PRO A 32 18.09 -53.64 8.04
N GLN A 33 17.72 -53.84 9.29
CA GLN A 33 16.36 -53.56 9.72
C GLN A 33 16.22 -52.05 9.87
N TYR A 34 15.60 -51.40 8.88
CA TYR A 34 15.30 -49.96 8.92
C TYR A 34 14.54 -49.57 10.21
N ARG A 35 13.87 -50.53 10.84
CA ARG A 35 13.10 -50.41 12.08
C ARG A 35 13.87 -49.75 13.23
N GLY A 36 15.15 -50.06 13.43
CA GLY A 36 15.94 -49.42 14.49
C GLY A 36 16.09 -47.92 14.30
N PHE A 37 16.41 -47.51 13.06
CA PHE A 37 16.49 -46.10 12.67
C PHE A 37 15.12 -45.43 12.66
N TYR A 38 14.07 -46.15 12.26
CA TYR A 38 12.69 -45.66 12.32
C TYR A 38 12.25 -45.39 13.77
N GLU A 39 12.46 -46.32 14.70
CA GLU A 39 12.11 -46.17 16.12
C GLU A 39 12.91 -45.04 16.77
N GLU A 40 14.21 -44.91 16.43
CA GLU A 40 15.02 -43.78 16.84
C GLU A 40 14.48 -42.45 16.30
N GLY A 41 14.15 -42.39 15.01
CA GLY A 41 13.55 -41.22 14.36
C GLY A 41 12.24 -40.81 15.02
N VAL A 42 11.34 -41.76 15.30
CA VAL A 42 10.06 -41.49 15.99
C VAL A 42 10.29 -40.93 17.39
N ARG A 43 11.25 -41.49 18.14
CA ARG A 43 11.61 -40.97 19.47
C ARG A 43 12.16 -39.55 19.39
N LEU A 44 13.05 -39.27 18.43
CA LEU A 44 13.62 -37.94 18.21
C LEU A 44 12.54 -36.93 17.79
N TYR A 45 11.64 -37.33 16.89
CA TYR A 45 10.49 -36.54 16.43
C TYR A 45 9.60 -36.14 17.60
N LYS A 46 9.21 -37.11 18.45
CA LYS A 46 8.40 -36.86 19.65
C LYS A 46 9.09 -35.94 20.67
N SER A 47 10.42 -35.89 20.67
CA SER A 47 11.21 -34.99 21.51
C SER A 47 11.47 -33.60 20.89
N GLY A 48 10.90 -33.30 19.71
CA GLY A 48 11.08 -32.03 19.00
C GLY A 48 12.43 -31.87 18.30
N GLN A 49 13.27 -32.92 18.27
CA GLN A 49 14.60 -32.89 17.62
C GLN A 49 14.49 -33.22 16.13
N TYR A 50 13.77 -32.39 15.38
CA TYR A 50 13.37 -32.68 13.99
C TYR A 50 14.56 -32.85 13.03
N LEU A 51 15.65 -32.09 13.19
CA LEU A 51 16.84 -32.25 12.36
C LEU A 51 17.51 -33.62 12.55
N ARG A 52 17.55 -34.13 13.78
CA ARG A 52 18.11 -35.46 14.06
C ARG A 52 17.15 -36.57 13.67
N ALA A 53 15.85 -36.33 13.82
CA ALA A 53 14.82 -37.24 13.34
C ALA A 53 14.92 -37.41 11.82
N GLN A 54 15.19 -36.31 11.09
CA GLN A 54 15.42 -36.33 9.65
C GLN A 54 16.59 -37.24 9.27
N ASP A 55 17.74 -37.14 9.94
CA ASP A 55 18.89 -38.00 9.66
C ASP A 55 18.56 -39.50 9.84
N ALA A 56 17.85 -39.83 10.93
CA ALA A 56 17.43 -41.19 11.24
C ALA A 56 16.41 -41.72 10.22
N PHE A 57 15.40 -40.92 9.86
CA PHE A 57 14.42 -41.30 8.84
C PHE A 57 15.03 -41.40 7.45
N SER A 58 15.98 -40.54 7.09
CA SER A 58 16.64 -40.60 5.77
C SER A 58 17.53 -41.83 5.64
N THR A 59 18.15 -42.24 6.75
CA THR A 59 18.88 -43.52 6.82
C THR A 59 17.92 -44.70 6.67
N ALA A 60 16.79 -44.69 7.38
CA ALA A 60 15.76 -45.73 7.26
C ALA A 60 15.19 -45.79 5.82
N TYR A 61 14.98 -44.63 5.20
CA TYR A 61 14.48 -44.50 3.84
C TYR A 61 15.47 -45.02 2.80
N GLY A 62 16.77 -44.76 2.98
CA GLY A 62 17.82 -45.32 2.12
C GLY A 62 17.89 -46.85 2.18
N ILE A 63 17.53 -47.46 3.31
CA ILE A 63 17.48 -48.92 3.49
C ILE A 63 16.17 -49.50 2.90
N ALA A 64 15.04 -48.83 3.11
CA ALA A 64 13.71 -49.30 2.71
C ALA A 64 12.90 -48.18 2.01
N PRO A 65 13.20 -47.84 0.74
CA PRO A 65 12.64 -46.67 0.06
C PRO A 65 11.15 -46.78 -0.30
N ASN A 66 10.54 -47.96 -0.12
CA ASN A 66 9.12 -48.20 -0.35
C ASN A 66 8.35 -48.49 0.96
N ALA A 67 9.00 -48.33 2.11
CA ALA A 67 8.35 -48.48 3.41
C ALA A 67 7.47 -47.27 3.69
N VAL A 68 6.14 -47.45 3.59
CA VAL A 68 5.15 -46.36 3.66
C VAL A 68 5.20 -45.61 5.00
N ASP A 69 5.42 -46.33 6.10
CA ASP A 69 5.64 -45.78 7.44
C ASP A 69 6.84 -44.81 7.51
N VAL A 70 7.96 -45.17 6.88
CA VAL A 70 9.16 -44.30 6.81
C VAL A 70 8.89 -43.07 5.93
N ILE A 71 8.25 -43.27 4.78
CA ILE A 71 7.93 -42.19 3.84
C ILE A 71 6.99 -41.16 4.48
N ILE A 72 5.98 -41.61 5.23
CA ILE A 72 5.08 -40.73 5.97
C ILE A 72 5.86 -39.90 7.00
N MET A 73 6.78 -40.53 7.75
CA MET A 73 7.58 -39.83 8.75
C MET A 73 8.57 -38.84 8.13
N GLU A 74 9.12 -39.13 6.94
CA GLU A 74 9.86 -38.17 6.12
C GLU A 74 8.99 -36.95 5.78
N GLY A 75 7.75 -37.17 5.34
CA GLY A 75 6.79 -36.09 5.08
C GLY A 75 6.53 -35.21 6.30
N TRP A 76 6.19 -35.82 7.44
CA TRP A 76 5.93 -35.09 8.69
C TRP A 76 7.14 -34.36 9.25
N THR A 77 8.34 -34.93 9.10
CA THR A 77 9.58 -34.30 9.58
C THR A 77 9.93 -33.09 8.73
N ASN A 78 9.81 -33.20 7.40
CA ASN A 78 10.01 -32.07 6.50
C ASN A 78 8.97 -30.96 6.73
N LEU A 79 7.71 -31.32 7.01
CA LEU A 79 6.68 -30.34 7.38
C LEU A 79 7.08 -29.55 8.64
N LYS A 80 7.54 -30.23 9.71
CA LYS A 80 8.01 -29.58 10.95
C LYS A 80 9.28 -28.76 10.76
N LEU A 81 10.09 -29.08 9.75
CA LEU A 81 11.26 -28.30 9.34
C LEU A 81 10.92 -27.15 8.37
N ASN A 82 9.64 -26.90 8.10
CA ASN A 82 9.14 -25.91 7.13
C ASN A 82 9.68 -26.14 5.69
N ARG A 83 9.92 -27.40 5.33
CA ARG A 83 10.32 -27.86 3.98
C ARG A 83 9.10 -28.39 3.25
N LEU A 84 8.23 -27.47 2.84
CA LEU A 84 6.86 -27.78 2.40
C LEU A 84 6.82 -28.59 1.08
N GLU A 85 7.75 -28.32 0.17
CA GLU A 85 7.82 -29.02 -1.13
C GLU A 85 8.32 -30.46 -0.98
N GLU A 86 9.31 -30.66 -0.11
CA GLU A 86 9.81 -31.99 0.25
C GLU A 86 8.74 -32.79 1.01
N ALA A 87 8.03 -32.14 1.94
CA ALA A 87 6.90 -32.75 2.65
C ALA A 87 5.82 -33.21 1.64
N ARG A 88 5.45 -32.33 0.70
CA ARG A 88 4.51 -32.65 -0.39
C ARG A 88 4.95 -33.87 -1.17
N TYR A 89 6.22 -33.90 -1.57
CA TYR A 89 6.79 -35.01 -2.35
C TYR A 89 6.63 -36.36 -1.61
N TYR A 90 6.99 -36.41 -0.33
CA TYR A 90 6.92 -37.66 0.44
C TYR A 90 5.47 -38.10 0.69
N PHE A 91 4.56 -37.18 1.01
CA PHE A 91 3.14 -37.52 1.16
C PHE A 91 2.51 -38.00 -0.15
N ASP A 92 2.80 -37.33 -1.28
CA ASP A 92 2.32 -37.77 -2.60
C ASP A 92 2.81 -39.18 -2.92
N ARG A 93 4.10 -39.44 -2.65
CA ARG A 93 4.67 -40.78 -2.84
C ARG A 93 4.00 -41.84 -1.97
N ALA A 94 3.73 -41.55 -0.69
CA ALA A 94 3.01 -42.48 0.18
C ALA A 94 1.60 -42.80 -0.35
N ILE A 95 0.87 -41.77 -0.81
CA ILE A 95 -0.48 -41.93 -1.41
C ILE A 95 -0.43 -42.75 -2.70
N ARG A 96 0.60 -42.59 -3.54
CA ARG A 96 0.78 -43.41 -4.76
C ARG A 96 1.05 -44.88 -4.46
N ILE A 97 1.74 -45.19 -3.35
CA ILE A 97 2.02 -46.57 -2.93
C ILE A 97 0.77 -47.20 -2.30
N ASP A 98 0.13 -46.50 -1.38
CA ASP A 98 -1.14 -46.91 -0.78
C ASP A 98 -2.11 -45.73 -0.68
N PRO A 99 -3.10 -45.63 -1.60
CA PRO A 99 -4.07 -44.54 -1.63
C PRO A 99 -4.99 -44.47 -0.41
N ARG A 100 -5.03 -45.50 0.45
CA ARG A 100 -5.87 -45.55 1.67
C ARG A 100 -5.14 -45.07 2.92
N THR A 101 -3.90 -44.60 2.77
CA THR A 101 -3.08 -44.11 3.88
C THR A 101 -3.61 -42.76 4.38
N GLU A 102 -4.49 -42.79 5.38
CA GLU A 102 -5.08 -41.58 5.98
C GLU A 102 -4.02 -40.59 6.45
N GLU A 103 -2.93 -41.05 7.08
CA GLU A 103 -1.88 -40.16 7.59
C GLU A 103 -1.18 -39.36 6.50
N ALA A 104 -1.00 -39.97 5.32
CA ALA A 104 -0.41 -39.30 4.17
C ALA A 104 -1.40 -38.32 3.52
N GLN A 105 -2.70 -38.66 3.49
CA GLN A 105 -3.76 -37.77 3.05
C GLN A 105 -3.88 -36.54 3.95
N ILE A 106 -3.89 -36.72 5.27
CA ILE A 106 -3.87 -35.64 6.27
C ILE A 106 -2.63 -34.77 6.08
N GLY A 107 -1.44 -35.37 5.95
CA GLY A 107 -0.19 -34.66 5.71
C GLY A 107 -0.23 -33.83 4.42
N MET A 108 -0.78 -34.38 3.33
CA MET A 108 -0.99 -33.66 2.07
C MET A 108 -1.95 -32.49 2.24
N SER A 109 -3.06 -32.68 2.97
CA SER A 109 -4.01 -31.61 3.27
C SER A 109 -3.37 -30.52 4.14
N PHE A 110 -2.50 -30.84 5.10
CA PHE A 110 -1.75 -29.81 5.83
C PHE A 110 -0.84 -29.00 4.92
N VAL A 111 -0.08 -29.68 4.05
CA VAL A 111 0.73 -28.98 3.06
C VAL A 111 -0.15 -28.10 2.17
N ALA A 112 -1.31 -28.59 1.75
CA ALA A 112 -2.23 -27.81 0.92
C ALA A 112 -2.77 -26.59 1.66
N LEU A 113 -3.14 -26.73 2.93
CA LEU A 113 -3.62 -25.65 3.78
C LEU A 113 -2.53 -24.57 3.99
N GLU A 114 -1.33 -24.99 4.40
CA GLU A 114 -0.18 -24.11 4.68
C GLU A 114 0.33 -23.37 3.44
N THR A 115 0.40 -24.06 2.30
CA THR A 115 0.90 -23.47 1.05
C THR A 115 -0.15 -22.68 0.28
N GLY A 116 -1.43 -22.86 0.59
CA GLY A 116 -2.53 -22.38 -0.25
C GLY A 116 -2.68 -23.13 -1.59
N ARG A 117 -1.87 -24.17 -1.85
CA ARG A 117 -1.78 -24.86 -3.15
C ARG A 117 -2.13 -26.33 -3.03
N GLY A 118 -2.91 -26.84 -3.97
CA GLY A 118 -3.37 -28.23 -3.96
C GLY A 118 -4.77 -28.38 -3.37
N ASP A 119 -5.29 -29.59 -3.44
CA ASP A 119 -6.69 -29.87 -3.14
C ASP A 119 -6.92 -30.08 -1.63
N LEU A 120 -8.04 -29.53 -1.15
CA LEU A 120 -8.57 -29.75 0.18
C LEU A 120 -9.98 -30.31 0.02
N ASP A 121 -10.07 -31.63 -0.16
CA ASP A 121 -11.35 -32.31 -0.38
C ASP A 121 -12.12 -32.45 0.95
N PRO A 122 -13.24 -31.71 1.15
CA PRO A 122 -14.04 -31.82 2.36
C PRO A 122 -14.72 -33.19 2.49
N ALA A 123 -15.00 -33.91 1.40
CA ALA A 123 -15.63 -35.23 1.45
C ALA A 123 -14.65 -36.27 1.99
N LEU A 124 -13.39 -36.23 1.53
CA LEU A 124 -12.32 -37.05 2.07
C LEU A 124 -12.09 -36.79 3.57
N LEU A 125 -11.93 -35.51 3.94
CA LEU A 125 -11.69 -35.11 5.32
C LEU A 125 -12.86 -35.49 6.25
N ASN A 126 -14.10 -35.35 5.78
CA ASN A 126 -15.28 -35.84 6.50
C ASN A 126 -15.28 -37.37 6.68
N SER A 127 -14.83 -38.13 5.67
CA SER A 127 -14.71 -39.59 5.76
C SER A 127 -13.69 -40.00 6.82
N ILE A 128 -12.51 -39.38 6.83
CA ILE A 128 -11.45 -39.61 7.83
C ILE A 128 -11.97 -39.25 9.24
N LEU A 129 -12.65 -38.10 9.38
CA LEU A 129 -13.17 -37.63 10.67
C LEU A 129 -14.24 -38.57 11.27
N LYS A 130 -15.00 -39.30 10.44
CA LYS A 130 -15.94 -40.33 10.92
C LYS A 130 -15.22 -41.49 11.61
N GLY A 131 -14.06 -41.91 11.08
CA GLY A 131 -13.19 -42.93 11.68
C GLY A 131 -12.42 -42.41 12.90
N ARG A 132 -11.99 -41.15 12.85
CA ARG A 132 -11.22 -40.45 13.90
C ARG A 132 -12.06 -39.37 14.59
N LYS A 133 -13.08 -39.79 15.34
CA LYS A 133 -14.05 -38.84 15.94
C LYS A 133 -13.34 -37.77 16.79
N ASN A 134 -13.64 -36.50 16.49
CA ASN A 134 -13.08 -35.32 17.16
C ASN A 134 -11.55 -35.19 17.09
N ASP A 135 -10.90 -35.75 16.06
CA ASP A 135 -9.46 -35.50 15.83
C ASP A 135 -9.24 -34.03 15.44
N PRO A 136 -8.57 -33.21 16.29
CA PRO A 136 -8.41 -31.79 16.03
C PRO A 136 -7.58 -31.51 14.77
N ASN A 137 -6.66 -32.41 14.39
CA ASN A 137 -5.84 -32.27 13.19
C ASN A 137 -6.70 -32.40 11.92
N VAL A 138 -7.70 -33.28 11.92
CA VAL A 138 -8.61 -33.44 10.78
C VAL A 138 -9.65 -32.33 10.77
N MET A 139 -10.12 -31.90 11.95
CA MET A 139 -11.07 -30.80 12.07
C MET A 139 -10.51 -29.48 11.54
N ILE A 140 -9.27 -29.11 11.85
CA ILE A 140 -8.69 -27.86 11.34
C ILE A 140 -8.58 -27.86 9.81
N LEU A 141 -8.23 -29.01 9.22
CA LEU A 141 -8.17 -29.20 7.77
C LEU A 141 -9.56 -29.10 7.14
N LEU A 142 -10.56 -29.72 7.75
CA LEU A 142 -11.95 -29.66 7.28
C LEU A 142 -12.48 -28.23 7.36
N ALA A 143 -12.21 -27.51 8.44
CA ALA A 143 -12.60 -26.10 8.57
C ALA A 143 -11.96 -25.23 7.48
N GLY A 144 -10.65 -25.40 7.23
CA GLY A 144 -9.96 -24.72 6.14
C GLY A 144 -10.47 -25.10 4.74
N ALA A 145 -10.90 -26.35 4.53
CA ALA A 145 -11.56 -26.78 3.30
C ALA A 145 -12.91 -26.08 3.11
N GLN A 146 -13.72 -25.98 4.16
CA GLN A 146 -15.01 -25.27 4.10
C GLN A 146 -14.84 -23.77 3.84
N GLU A 147 -13.83 -23.14 4.43
CA GLU A 147 -13.49 -21.74 4.12
C GLU A 147 -13.16 -21.53 2.63
N ARG A 148 -12.39 -22.44 2.01
CA ARG A 148 -12.08 -22.36 0.57
C ARG A 148 -13.32 -22.49 -0.31
N LEU A 149 -14.33 -23.20 0.17
CA LEU A 149 -15.63 -23.32 -0.49
C LEU A 149 -16.61 -22.19 -0.14
N ALA A 150 -16.18 -21.23 0.69
CA ALA A 150 -17.01 -20.18 1.27
C ALA A 150 -18.21 -20.70 2.10
N ASP A 151 -18.16 -21.95 2.58
CA ASP A 151 -19.11 -22.48 3.57
C ASP A 151 -18.67 -22.10 4.98
N TYR A 152 -18.74 -20.79 5.24
CA TYR A 152 -18.23 -20.19 6.46
C TYR A 152 -19.00 -20.61 7.72
N PHE A 153 -20.28 -20.93 7.61
CA PHE A 153 -21.07 -21.39 8.76
C PHE A 153 -20.65 -22.79 9.19
N GLN A 154 -20.41 -23.71 8.24
CA GLN A 154 -19.88 -25.02 8.58
C GLN A 154 -18.45 -24.93 9.10
N ALA A 155 -17.60 -24.07 8.51
CA ALA A 155 -16.26 -23.80 9.02
C ALA A 155 -16.32 -23.30 10.48
N ALA A 156 -17.19 -22.34 10.78
CA ALA A 156 -17.37 -21.77 12.11
C ALA A 156 -17.85 -22.79 13.15
N GLU A 157 -18.74 -23.72 12.78
CA GLU A 157 -19.17 -24.80 13.67
C GLU A 157 -17.98 -25.69 14.07
N ILE A 158 -17.10 -26.01 13.11
CA ILE A 158 -15.90 -26.81 13.35
C ILE A 158 -14.90 -26.04 14.22
N TYR A 159 -14.66 -24.76 13.93
CA TYR A 159 -13.80 -23.92 14.75
C TYR A 159 -14.29 -23.77 16.19
N ASN A 160 -15.60 -23.61 16.38
CA ASN A 160 -16.19 -23.52 17.71
C ASN A 160 -15.87 -24.77 18.56
N ARG A 161 -15.88 -25.96 17.93
CA ARG A 161 -15.49 -27.21 18.58
C ARG A 161 -13.98 -27.31 18.87
N LEU A 162 -13.14 -26.56 18.14
CA LEU A 162 -11.69 -26.49 18.35
C LEU A 162 -11.26 -25.44 19.39
N LEU A 163 -12.14 -24.54 19.85
CA LEU A 163 -11.75 -23.42 20.72
C LEU A 163 -11.09 -23.84 22.05
N ALA A 164 -11.42 -25.02 22.57
CA ALA A 164 -10.84 -25.56 23.80
C ALA A 164 -9.57 -26.41 23.56
N ASP A 165 -9.20 -26.64 22.29
CA ASP A 165 -8.01 -27.40 21.94
C ASP A 165 -6.74 -26.58 22.19
N LYS A 166 -5.73 -27.22 22.76
CA LYS A 166 -4.47 -26.56 23.14
C LYS A 166 -3.60 -26.15 21.96
N ASP A 167 -3.67 -26.88 20.84
CA ASP A 167 -2.79 -26.72 19.69
C ASP A 167 -3.47 -25.84 18.63
N TYR A 168 -4.80 -25.93 18.50
CA TYR A 168 -5.58 -25.24 17.46
C TYR A 168 -6.56 -24.18 17.97
N GLY A 169 -6.83 -24.08 19.27
CA GLY A 169 -7.86 -23.16 19.79
C GLY A 169 -7.61 -21.68 19.48
N GLN A 170 -6.33 -21.24 19.49
CA GLN A 170 -5.98 -19.87 19.12
C GLN A 170 -6.17 -19.61 17.61
N ALA A 171 -5.75 -20.56 16.77
CA ALA A 171 -5.92 -20.46 15.31
C ALA A 171 -7.41 -20.48 14.93
N ALA A 172 -8.20 -21.35 15.57
CA ALA A 172 -9.64 -21.42 15.40
C ALA A 172 -10.34 -20.10 15.78
N ARG A 173 -9.96 -19.49 16.91
CA ARG A 173 -10.46 -18.17 17.29
C ARG A 173 -10.09 -17.10 16.27
N PHE A 174 -8.83 -17.07 15.85
CA PHE A 174 -8.34 -16.11 14.85
C PHE A 174 -9.10 -16.24 13.51
N ALA A 175 -9.38 -17.47 13.07
CA ALA A 175 -10.15 -17.76 11.88
C ALA A 175 -11.61 -17.31 12.01
N MET A 176 -12.29 -17.64 13.14
CA MET A 176 -13.64 -17.15 13.42
C MET A 176 -13.72 -15.63 13.44
N ASP A 177 -12.78 -14.98 14.13
CA ASP A 177 -12.68 -13.53 14.18
C ASP A 177 -12.52 -12.93 12.77
N ASN A 178 -11.79 -13.61 11.88
CA ASN A 178 -11.62 -13.16 10.50
C ASN A 178 -12.89 -13.34 9.67
N ILE A 179 -13.53 -14.51 9.76
CA ILE A 179 -14.74 -14.84 9.01
C ILE A 179 -15.84 -13.83 9.29
N PHE A 180 -16.05 -13.46 10.56
CA PHE A 180 -17.16 -12.60 10.98
C PHE A 180 -16.72 -11.16 11.35
N GLY A 181 -15.43 -10.85 11.25
CA GLY A 181 -14.90 -9.52 11.60
C GLY A 181 -15.11 -9.13 13.06
N LEU A 182 -14.85 -10.05 14.00
CA LEU A 182 -15.19 -9.87 15.42
C LEU A 182 -14.15 -9.09 16.23
N ARG A 183 -12.94 -8.89 15.70
CA ARG A 183 -11.88 -8.20 16.46
C ARG A 183 -12.28 -6.76 16.79
N GLY A 184 -12.32 -6.46 18.09
CA GLY A 184 -12.76 -5.17 18.60
C GLY A 184 -14.25 -5.10 18.93
N PHE A 185 -14.99 -6.20 18.76
CA PHE A 185 -16.42 -6.31 19.06
C PHE A 185 -16.71 -7.48 20.00
N SER A 186 -17.82 -7.39 20.72
CA SER A 186 -18.34 -8.45 21.60
C SER A 186 -19.52 -9.21 21.00
N ASP A 187 -19.81 -9.01 19.71
CA ASP A 187 -20.89 -9.69 19.01
C ASP A 187 -20.66 -11.22 18.98
N ALA A 188 -21.75 -11.97 19.01
CA ALA A 188 -21.69 -13.41 18.76
C ALA A 188 -21.75 -13.67 17.23
N PRO A 189 -20.96 -14.61 16.70
CA PRO A 189 -21.06 -14.99 15.29
C PRO A 189 -22.43 -15.63 15.00
N PRO A 190 -23.11 -15.26 13.90
CA PRO A 190 -24.38 -15.89 13.52
C PRO A 190 -24.16 -17.33 13.04
N SER A 191 -25.13 -18.21 13.31
CA SER A 191 -25.11 -19.59 12.80
C SER A 191 -25.64 -19.72 11.36
N THR A 192 -26.43 -18.74 10.92
CA THR A 192 -27.00 -18.65 9.57
C THR A 192 -27.29 -17.18 9.24
N PHE A 193 -27.43 -16.85 7.96
CA PHE A 193 -27.93 -15.52 7.57
C PHE A 193 -29.36 -15.25 8.08
N PRO A 194 -29.70 -13.99 8.40
CA PRO A 194 -31.08 -13.58 8.63
C PRO A 194 -31.98 -13.90 7.41
N PRO A 195 -33.30 -14.10 7.61
CA PRO A 195 -34.24 -14.28 6.49
C PRO A 195 -34.16 -13.13 5.48
N LEU A 196 -34.20 -13.45 4.19
CA LEU A 196 -34.16 -12.45 3.12
C LEU A 196 -35.34 -11.48 3.25
N LYS A 197 -35.04 -10.18 3.41
CA LYS A 197 -36.03 -9.11 3.39
C LYS A 197 -36.17 -8.58 1.97
N ARG A 198 -37.22 -9.00 1.27
CA ARG A 198 -37.58 -8.49 -0.06
C ARG A 198 -38.88 -7.68 0.02
N PRO A 199 -38.82 -6.34 0.01
CA PRO A 199 -40.01 -5.49 0.05
C PRO A 199 -40.97 -5.77 -1.12
N SER A 200 -42.28 -5.59 -0.92
CA SER A 200 -43.28 -5.77 -1.98
C SER A 200 -43.22 -4.68 -3.05
N GLU A 201 -42.81 -3.48 -2.65
CA GLU A 201 -42.61 -2.32 -3.53
C GLU A 201 -41.12 -2.03 -3.69
N LEU A 202 -40.74 -1.60 -4.90
CA LEU A 202 -39.36 -1.24 -5.23
C LEU A 202 -38.86 -0.16 -4.27
N GLN A 203 -37.77 -0.43 -3.55
CA GLN A 203 -37.16 0.53 -2.64
C GLN A 203 -36.08 1.35 -3.35
N VAL A 204 -36.14 2.67 -3.16
CA VAL A 204 -35.13 3.63 -3.64
C VAL A 204 -34.96 4.71 -2.57
N ARG A 205 -33.80 4.77 -1.93
CA ARG A 205 -33.47 5.80 -0.91
C ARG A 205 -32.62 6.94 -1.46
N TYR A 206 -31.91 6.68 -2.54
CA TYR A 206 -31.08 7.65 -3.24
C TYR A 206 -31.36 7.59 -4.73
N ARG A 207 -31.38 8.74 -5.40
CA ARG A 207 -31.53 8.79 -6.86
C ARG A 207 -30.72 9.92 -7.50
N ALA A 208 -30.24 9.67 -8.70
CA ALA A 208 -29.60 10.61 -9.60
C ALA A 208 -30.60 11.02 -10.69
N ARG A 209 -31.13 12.25 -10.59
CA ARG A 209 -32.14 12.75 -11.52
C ARG A 209 -32.08 14.27 -11.64
N GLU A 210 -32.43 14.81 -12.81
CA GLU A 210 -32.51 16.26 -13.04
C GLU A 210 -31.18 17.00 -12.75
N GLY A 211 -30.05 16.33 -13.04
CA GLY A 211 -28.71 16.90 -12.81
C GLY A 211 -28.31 17.03 -11.32
N ALA A 212 -29.06 16.41 -10.41
CA ALA A 212 -28.74 16.37 -8.99
C ALA A 212 -28.85 14.97 -8.38
N LEU A 213 -28.25 14.80 -7.20
CA LEU A 213 -28.50 13.67 -6.32
C LEU A 213 -29.60 14.03 -5.32
N TRP A 214 -30.38 13.03 -4.94
CA TRP A 214 -31.49 13.17 -4.03
C TRP A 214 -31.48 12.04 -3.02
N LYS A 215 -31.87 12.34 -1.78
CA LYS A 215 -32.03 11.40 -0.68
C LYS A 215 -33.48 11.44 -0.19
N GLN A 216 -34.01 10.30 0.24
CA GLN A 216 -35.30 10.19 0.90
C GLN A 216 -35.16 9.36 2.19
N LEU A 217 -35.45 9.98 3.33
CA LEU A 217 -35.60 9.25 4.60
C LEU A 217 -36.87 8.37 4.56
N PRO A 218 -36.97 7.32 5.39
CA PRO A 218 -38.22 6.58 5.57
C PRO A 218 -39.41 7.53 5.76
N ASP A 219 -40.42 7.40 4.88
CA ASP A 219 -41.66 8.20 4.86
C ASP A 219 -41.50 9.74 4.74
N GLY A 220 -40.28 10.21 4.43
CA GLY A 220 -39.96 11.63 4.27
C GLY A 220 -40.05 12.13 2.82
N PRO A 221 -40.05 13.45 2.58
CA PRO A 221 -39.95 14.00 1.23
C PRO A 221 -38.55 13.78 0.64
N TRP A 222 -38.45 13.83 -0.68
CA TRP A 222 -37.16 13.88 -1.37
C TRP A 222 -36.46 15.21 -1.09
N SER A 223 -35.22 15.14 -0.62
CA SER A 223 -34.33 16.29 -0.44
C SER A 223 -33.14 16.21 -1.37
N LYS A 224 -32.73 17.35 -1.91
CA LYS A 224 -31.52 17.45 -2.74
C LYS A 224 -30.29 17.19 -1.87
N LEU A 225 -29.37 16.35 -2.34
CA LEU A 225 -28.11 16.03 -1.69
C LEU A 225 -26.97 16.72 -2.45
N TYR A 226 -26.13 17.46 -1.73
CA TYR A 226 -24.81 17.85 -2.20
C TYR A 226 -23.81 16.99 -1.43
N VAL A 227 -23.11 16.10 -2.11
CA VAL A 227 -22.20 15.15 -1.46
C VAL A 227 -20.97 15.90 -0.94
N GLN A 228 -20.85 15.94 0.39
CA GLN A 228 -19.65 16.38 1.10
C GLN A 228 -18.98 15.14 1.66
N GLY A 229 -18.20 14.47 0.82
CA GLY A 229 -17.67 13.16 1.18
C GLY A 229 -16.16 13.07 1.27
N ILE A 230 -15.72 11.94 1.77
CA ILE A 230 -14.32 11.60 1.99
C ILE A 230 -14.06 10.19 1.44
N ASP A 231 -12.97 10.03 0.70
CA ASP A 231 -12.51 8.72 0.26
C ASP A 231 -11.78 8.01 1.41
N LEU A 232 -12.04 6.72 1.57
CA LEU A 232 -11.33 5.85 2.50
C LEU A 232 -10.51 4.82 1.72
N GLY A 233 -9.20 5.02 1.75
CA GLY A 233 -8.22 4.01 1.41
C GLY A 233 -8.35 2.73 2.25
N ALA A 234 -7.91 1.61 1.70
CA ALA A 234 -8.12 0.30 2.28
C ALA A 234 -6.95 -0.16 3.20
N ALA A 235 -5.88 0.63 3.28
CA ALA A 235 -4.59 0.19 3.81
C ALA A 235 -3.86 1.27 4.62
N ALA A 236 -4.11 1.28 5.93
CA ALA A 236 -3.28 1.99 6.90
C ALA A 236 -1.78 1.60 6.77
N PRO A 237 -0.85 2.40 7.30
CA PRO A 237 0.57 2.03 7.33
C PRO A 237 0.80 0.60 7.83
N GLY A 238 1.62 -0.15 7.10
CA GLY A 238 1.85 -1.58 7.33
C GLY A 238 0.95 -2.53 6.55
N TYR A 239 -0.19 -2.05 6.02
CA TYR A 239 -1.17 -2.85 5.29
C TYR A 239 -1.19 -2.50 3.79
N ARG A 240 -1.99 -3.24 3.02
CA ARG A 240 -2.15 -3.11 1.56
C ARG A 240 -3.59 -3.39 1.16
N PRO A 241 -4.01 -3.00 -0.05
CA PRO A 241 -5.29 -3.43 -0.61
C PRO A 241 -5.44 -4.96 -0.70
N THR A 242 -4.33 -5.70 -0.78
CA THR A 242 -4.30 -7.17 -0.83
C THR A 242 -4.17 -7.84 0.54
N SER A 243 -3.96 -7.06 1.59
CA SER A 243 -3.80 -7.52 2.97
C SER A 243 -4.56 -6.57 3.90
N LEU A 244 -5.88 -6.53 3.71
CA LEU A 244 -6.76 -5.61 4.40
C LEU A 244 -6.81 -5.92 5.91
N PRO A 245 -6.65 -4.92 6.79
CA PRO A 245 -6.75 -5.11 8.23
C PRO A 245 -8.19 -5.50 8.61
N ASN A 246 -8.37 -6.62 9.31
CA ASN A 246 -9.68 -7.01 9.84
C ASN A 246 -9.81 -6.57 11.31
N GLU A 247 -9.71 -5.25 11.55
CA GLU A 247 -9.63 -4.66 12.89
C GLU A 247 -10.74 -3.62 13.11
N GLY A 248 -11.75 -3.99 13.90
CA GLY A 248 -12.92 -3.15 14.17
C GLY A 248 -12.60 -1.81 14.80
N ALA A 249 -11.68 -1.77 15.77
CA ALA A 249 -11.30 -0.53 16.45
C ALA A 249 -10.74 0.54 15.49
N MET A 250 -9.98 0.12 14.48
CA MET A 250 -9.44 1.01 13.46
C MET A 250 -10.56 1.60 12.60
N TYR A 251 -11.47 0.76 12.10
CA TYR A 251 -12.61 1.21 11.29
C TYR A 251 -13.58 2.10 12.09
N SER A 252 -13.88 1.76 13.34
CA SER A 252 -14.68 2.60 14.24
C SER A 252 -14.04 3.96 14.47
N SER A 253 -12.71 4.02 14.57
CA SER A 253 -11.98 5.30 14.67
C SER A 253 -12.14 6.12 13.39
N TRP A 254 -11.94 5.53 12.22
CA TRP A 254 -12.09 6.25 10.94
C TRP A 254 -13.52 6.74 10.67
N LEU A 255 -14.54 5.95 11.03
CA LEU A 255 -15.94 6.39 10.93
C LEU A 255 -16.22 7.60 11.83
N ARG A 256 -15.65 7.62 13.04
CA ARG A 256 -15.73 8.78 13.94
C ARG A 256 -15.01 9.99 13.35
N GLU A 257 -13.79 9.82 12.85
CA GLU A 257 -13.02 10.90 12.21
C GLU A 257 -13.78 11.50 11.01
N ALA A 258 -14.39 10.66 10.15
CA ALA A 258 -15.22 11.13 9.05
C ALA A 258 -16.47 11.89 9.53
N SER A 259 -17.10 11.45 10.62
CA SER A 259 -18.24 12.16 11.22
C SER A 259 -17.83 13.49 11.84
N GLU A 260 -16.68 13.56 12.53
CA GLU A 260 -16.15 14.78 13.13
C GLU A 260 -15.71 15.79 12.05
N LEU A 261 -15.27 15.31 10.88
CA LEU A 261 -15.05 16.14 9.70
C LEU A 261 -16.35 16.78 9.14
N HIS A 262 -17.52 16.38 9.63
CA HIS A 262 -18.83 16.70 9.06
C HIS A 262 -19.05 16.16 7.64
N ALA A 263 -18.37 15.07 7.28
CA ALA A 263 -18.67 14.39 6.02
C ALA A 263 -20.08 13.76 6.09
N ASP A 264 -20.81 13.78 4.97
CA ASP A 264 -22.09 13.08 4.83
C ASP A 264 -21.96 11.70 4.18
N THR A 265 -20.85 11.49 3.47
CA THR A 265 -20.64 10.32 2.62
C THR A 265 -19.21 9.81 2.73
N LEU A 266 -19.06 8.52 2.98
CA LEU A 266 -17.79 7.80 2.92
C LEU A 266 -17.76 6.96 1.64
N ARG A 267 -16.71 7.07 0.82
CA ARG A 267 -16.49 6.16 -0.31
C ARG A 267 -15.42 5.13 0.03
N VAL A 268 -15.69 3.87 -0.32
CA VAL A 268 -14.71 2.78 -0.26
C VAL A 268 -14.48 2.21 -1.66
N TYR A 269 -13.22 1.87 -1.98
CA TYR A 269 -12.78 1.48 -3.33
C TYR A 269 -13.11 0.03 -3.72
N THR A 270 -13.27 -0.84 -2.73
CA THR A 270 -13.55 -2.26 -2.88
C THR A 270 -14.41 -2.71 -1.71
N LEU A 271 -14.81 -3.98 -1.68
CA LEU A 271 -15.42 -4.57 -0.50
C LEU A 271 -14.35 -4.69 0.59
N LEU A 272 -14.50 -3.98 1.70
CA LEU A 272 -13.59 -4.09 2.86
C LEU A 272 -13.89 -5.36 3.68
N PRO A 273 -13.05 -5.78 4.65
CA PRO A 273 -13.35 -6.95 5.49
C PRO A 273 -14.64 -6.78 6.31
N PRO A 274 -15.27 -7.88 6.78
CA PRO A 274 -16.50 -7.84 7.56
C PRO A 274 -16.48 -6.90 8.77
N SER A 275 -15.32 -6.72 9.41
CA SER A 275 -15.19 -5.79 10.56
C SER A 275 -15.51 -4.34 10.20
N PHE A 276 -15.29 -3.89 8.95
CA PHE A 276 -15.69 -2.55 8.52
C PHE A 276 -17.21 -2.41 8.51
N TYR A 277 -17.93 -3.35 7.90
CA TYR A 277 -19.39 -3.29 7.79
C TYR A 277 -20.07 -3.48 9.16
N ARG A 278 -19.48 -4.29 10.03
CA ARG A 278 -19.86 -4.38 11.44
C ARG A 278 -19.63 -3.04 12.17
N ALA A 279 -18.47 -2.42 12.01
CA ALA A 279 -18.18 -1.09 12.58
C ALA A 279 -19.18 -0.04 12.08
N PHE A 280 -19.52 -0.07 10.78
CA PHE A 280 -20.49 0.81 10.16
C PHE A 280 -21.90 0.59 10.73
N HIS A 281 -22.32 -0.67 10.88
CA HIS A 281 -23.60 -1.02 11.50
C HIS A 281 -23.72 -0.45 12.93
N HIS A 282 -22.71 -0.68 13.79
CA HIS A 282 -22.70 -0.14 15.15
C HIS A 282 -22.68 1.38 15.17
N TYR A 283 -21.88 2.02 14.30
CA TYR A 283 -21.88 3.48 14.15
C TYR A 283 -23.27 4.04 13.81
N VAL A 284 -24.01 3.40 12.90
CA VAL A 284 -25.38 3.81 12.54
C VAL A 284 -26.34 3.56 13.69
N ALA A 285 -26.22 2.43 14.39
CA ALA A 285 -27.05 2.11 15.57
C ALA A 285 -26.86 3.15 16.70
N ASP A 286 -25.66 3.70 16.83
CA ASP A 286 -25.31 4.77 17.78
C ASP A 286 -25.77 6.18 17.32
N GLY A 287 -26.52 6.28 16.21
CA GLY A 287 -27.07 7.54 15.69
C GLY A 287 -26.21 8.22 14.63
N GLY A 288 -25.19 7.54 14.12
CA GLY A 288 -24.36 8.00 13.01
C GLY A 288 -25.15 8.21 11.70
N ASN A 289 -24.77 9.24 10.94
CA ASN A 289 -25.52 9.70 9.76
C ASN A 289 -24.77 9.60 8.42
N LEU A 290 -23.57 9.02 8.39
CA LEU A 290 -22.82 8.80 7.16
C LEU A 290 -23.60 7.86 6.22
N SER A 291 -23.58 8.18 4.92
CA SER A 291 -23.88 7.22 3.85
C SER A 291 -22.61 6.60 3.27
N LEU A 292 -22.77 5.44 2.63
CA LEU A 292 -21.70 4.70 1.99
C LEU A 292 -21.81 4.79 0.46
N MET A 293 -20.74 5.15 -0.22
CA MET A 293 -20.56 4.90 -1.65
C MET A 293 -19.68 3.66 -1.81
N GLN A 294 -20.29 2.57 -2.27
CA GLN A 294 -19.62 1.29 -2.40
C GLN A 294 -19.11 1.13 -3.84
N GLN A 295 -17.79 1.17 -4.02
CA GLN A 295 -17.20 0.81 -5.29
C GLN A 295 -16.96 -0.71 -5.40
N ILE A 296 -17.12 -1.22 -6.61
CA ILE A 296 -16.83 -2.59 -7.02
C ILE A 296 -15.60 -2.54 -7.93
N TRP A 297 -14.47 -2.97 -7.37
CA TRP A 297 -13.18 -2.97 -8.05
C TRP A 297 -13.15 -4.06 -9.14
N VAL A 298 -12.99 -3.64 -10.40
CA VAL A 298 -12.79 -4.56 -11.54
C VAL A 298 -11.33 -5.00 -11.64
N ALA A 299 -11.08 -6.31 -11.66
CA ALA A 299 -9.73 -6.86 -11.79
C ALA A 299 -9.11 -6.54 -13.17
N THR A 300 -7.81 -6.79 -13.32
CA THR A 300 -7.16 -6.72 -14.65
C THR A 300 -7.24 -8.10 -15.31
N PRO A 301 -7.77 -8.23 -16.53
CA PRO A 301 -7.81 -9.51 -17.25
C PRO A 301 -6.40 -9.99 -17.63
N ASP A 302 -6.21 -11.30 -17.73
CA ASP A 302 -4.90 -11.92 -17.94
C ASP A 302 -4.31 -11.61 -19.33
N HIS A 303 -5.17 -11.51 -20.36
CA HIS A 303 -4.75 -11.20 -21.74
C HIS A 303 -5.06 -9.75 -22.16
N SER A 304 -5.35 -8.90 -21.17
CA SER A 304 -5.67 -7.49 -21.34
C SER A 304 -6.89 -7.26 -22.25
N ASP A 305 -7.90 -8.12 -22.19
CA ASP A 305 -9.18 -7.99 -22.90
C ASP A 305 -10.35 -8.23 -21.95
N LEU A 306 -11.27 -7.26 -21.84
CA LEU A 306 -12.45 -7.36 -20.97
C LEU A 306 -13.47 -8.42 -21.43
N PHE A 307 -13.41 -8.85 -22.69
CA PHE A 307 -14.27 -9.91 -23.24
C PHE A 307 -13.59 -11.29 -23.28
N GLU A 308 -12.44 -11.46 -22.63
CA GLU A 308 -11.80 -12.77 -22.57
C GLU A 308 -12.69 -13.81 -21.86
N PRO A 309 -12.67 -15.09 -22.28
CA PRO A 309 -13.57 -16.10 -21.72
C PRO A 309 -13.43 -16.24 -20.20
N GLY A 310 -14.55 -16.07 -19.49
CA GLY A 310 -14.64 -16.24 -18.03
C GLY A 310 -14.51 -14.93 -17.22
N PHE A 311 -13.84 -13.91 -17.74
CA PHE A 311 -13.60 -12.66 -17.00
C PHE A 311 -14.90 -11.89 -16.70
N GLU A 312 -15.82 -11.88 -17.66
CA GLU A 312 -17.13 -11.23 -17.48
C GLU A 312 -17.97 -11.93 -16.40
N GLU A 313 -18.00 -13.27 -16.39
CA GLU A 313 -18.71 -14.04 -15.37
C GLU A 313 -18.08 -13.90 -13.98
N GLU A 314 -16.76 -13.79 -13.92
CA GLU A 314 -16.04 -13.48 -12.68
C GLU A 314 -16.39 -12.07 -12.18
N THR A 315 -16.47 -11.09 -13.07
CA THR A 315 -16.90 -9.73 -12.73
C THR A 315 -18.35 -9.71 -12.25
N LYS A 316 -19.26 -10.39 -12.95
CA LYS A 316 -20.66 -10.57 -12.55
C LYS A 316 -20.75 -11.27 -11.18
N ALA A 317 -19.88 -12.24 -10.88
CA ALA A 317 -19.79 -12.86 -9.57
C ALA A 317 -19.36 -11.87 -8.48
N ASP A 318 -18.34 -11.05 -8.74
CA ASP A 318 -17.92 -10.00 -7.81
C ASP A 318 -19.03 -8.98 -7.53
N ILE A 319 -19.79 -8.58 -8.56
CA ILE A 319 -20.97 -7.73 -8.40
C ILE A 319 -21.98 -8.37 -7.45
N ARG A 320 -22.32 -9.66 -7.65
CA ARG A 320 -23.23 -10.40 -6.77
C ARG A 320 -22.72 -10.41 -5.34
N HIS A 321 -21.45 -10.74 -5.13
CA HIS A 321 -20.86 -10.79 -3.79
C HIS A 321 -20.90 -9.44 -3.07
N VAL A 322 -20.64 -8.32 -3.76
CA VAL A 322 -20.74 -7.00 -3.14
C VAL A 322 -22.19 -6.63 -2.82
N VAL A 323 -23.11 -6.86 -3.75
CA VAL A 323 -24.54 -6.57 -3.51
C VAL A 323 -25.07 -7.43 -2.36
N ASP A 324 -24.77 -8.73 -2.35
CA ASP A 324 -25.17 -9.62 -1.25
C ASP A 324 -24.59 -9.18 0.09
N ALA A 325 -23.34 -8.72 0.12
CA ALA A 325 -22.71 -8.20 1.33
C ALA A 325 -23.41 -6.95 1.87
N ILE A 326 -23.79 -6.02 0.99
CA ILE A 326 -24.56 -4.81 1.37
C ILE A 326 -25.94 -5.16 1.94
N HIS A 327 -26.59 -6.20 1.40
CA HIS A 327 -27.91 -6.64 1.85
C HIS A 327 -27.86 -7.67 3.01
N GLY A 328 -26.71 -7.82 3.68
CA GLY A 328 -26.56 -8.69 4.87
C GLY A 328 -26.65 -10.19 4.58
N ARG A 329 -26.30 -10.59 3.34
CA ARG A 329 -26.41 -11.95 2.81
C ARG A 329 -25.10 -12.44 2.16
N GLY A 330 -24.00 -11.73 2.37
CA GLY A 330 -22.73 -11.98 1.70
C GLY A 330 -21.94 -13.11 2.35
N ALA A 331 -21.90 -14.29 1.72
CA ALA A 331 -20.87 -15.30 1.97
C ALA A 331 -19.83 -15.18 0.87
N VAL A 332 -18.76 -14.44 1.15
CA VAL A 332 -17.88 -13.89 0.13
C VAL A 332 -16.57 -14.69 0.09
N PRO A 333 -16.22 -15.38 -1.01
CA PRO A 333 -15.02 -16.19 -1.10
C PRO A 333 -13.75 -15.33 -1.06
N ALA A 334 -12.65 -15.93 -0.60
CA ALA A 334 -11.33 -15.30 -0.54
C ALA A 334 -10.83 -14.89 -1.93
N LYS A 335 -10.46 -13.62 -2.08
CA LYS A 335 -9.88 -13.07 -3.31
C LYS A 335 -8.87 -11.97 -2.93
N ARG A 336 -7.79 -11.83 -3.68
CA ARG A 336 -6.73 -10.85 -3.36
C ARG A 336 -7.18 -9.39 -3.43
N THR A 337 -8.23 -9.08 -4.19
CA THR A 337 -8.63 -7.70 -4.52
C THR A 337 -9.71 -7.12 -3.61
N ARG A 338 -10.23 -7.91 -2.67
CA ARG A 338 -11.37 -7.53 -1.82
C ARG A 338 -11.43 -8.37 -0.54
N GLY A 339 -12.16 -7.89 0.45
CA GLY A 339 -12.47 -8.63 1.67
C GLY A 339 -13.25 -9.91 1.40
N ASN A 340 -13.20 -10.82 2.37
CA ASN A 340 -13.87 -12.12 2.35
C ASN A 340 -14.41 -12.46 3.74
N GLY A 341 -15.31 -13.44 3.81
CA GLY A 341 -15.99 -13.85 5.04
C GLY A 341 -17.51 -13.67 4.94
N VAL A 342 -18.15 -13.49 6.09
CA VAL A 342 -19.59 -13.34 6.25
C VAL A 342 -19.93 -11.88 6.51
N TYR A 343 -20.88 -11.35 5.75
CA TYR A 343 -21.42 -10.00 5.84
C TYR A 343 -22.91 -10.11 6.14
N GLU A 344 -23.29 -9.97 7.41
CA GLU A 344 -24.63 -10.28 7.90
C GLU A 344 -25.52 -9.06 8.16
N PHE A 345 -24.96 -7.86 8.08
CA PHE A 345 -25.69 -6.61 8.33
C PHE A 345 -26.22 -6.03 7.02
N ASP A 346 -27.53 -5.84 6.96
CA ASP A 346 -28.18 -5.13 5.86
C ASP A 346 -27.99 -3.62 6.05
N LEU A 347 -27.25 -3.02 5.12
CA LEU A 347 -26.87 -1.61 5.08
C LEU A 347 -27.40 -0.90 3.83
N ALA A 348 -28.30 -1.53 3.09
CA ALA A 348 -28.81 -1.02 1.81
C ALA A 348 -29.40 0.39 1.94
N ASP A 349 -30.11 0.71 3.03
CA ASP A 349 -30.66 2.05 3.27
C ASP A 349 -29.60 3.14 3.49
N ARG A 350 -28.36 2.75 3.79
CA ARG A 350 -27.21 3.64 4.00
C ARG A 350 -26.29 3.71 2.78
N VAL A 351 -26.45 2.86 1.79
CA VAL A 351 -25.69 2.97 0.54
C VAL A 351 -26.28 4.08 -0.33
N SER A 352 -25.51 5.15 -0.54
CA SER A 352 -25.92 6.28 -1.38
C SER A 352 -25.75 6.02 -2.88
N ALA A 353 -24.81 5.15 -3.25
CA ALA A 353 -24.54 4.78 -4.63
C ALA A 353 -23.60 3.57 -4.72
N PHE A 354 -23.69 2.84 -5.84
CA PHE A 354 -22.63 1.95 -6.30
C PHE A 354 -21.77 2.63 -7.36
N LEU A 355 -20.48 2.29 -7.37
CA LEU A 355 -19.57 2.63 -8.46
C LEU A 355 -18.98 1.33 -9.00
N ILE A 356 -18.94 1.15 -10.32
CA ILE A 356 -18.35 -0.04 -10.92
C ILE A 356 -17.17 0.32 -11.81
N GLY A 357 -16.04 -0.36 -11.59
CA GLY A 357 -14.81 -0.15 -12.34
C GLY A 357 -13.65 0.34 -11.46
N ARG A 358 -12.61 0.82 -12.11
CA ARG A 358 -11.37 1.38 -11.52
C ARG A 358 -10.72 2.29 -12.56
N GLU A 359 -9.56 2.88 -12.24
CA GLU A 359 -8.64 3.35 -13.28
C GLU A 359 -8.20 2.14 -14.11
N LEU A 360 -8.84 1.96 -15.27
CA LEU A 360 -8.58 0.84 -16.18
C LEU A 360 -7.23 1.06 -16.84
N ASP A 361 -6.44 0.00 -16.95
CA ASP A 361 -5.13 0.07 -17.59
C ASP A 361 -5.30 0.52 -19.06
N PRO A 362 -4.55 1.54 -19.54
CA PRO A 362 -4.61 1.97 -20.93
C PRO A 362 -4.38 0.85 -21.95
N GLU A 363 -3.56 -0.15 -21.61
CA GLU A 363 -3.34 -1.33 -22.44
C GLU A 363 -4.62 -2.17 -22.54
N VAL A 364 -5.30 -2.42 -21.42
CA VAL A 364 -6.58 -3.16 -21.39
C VAL A 364 -7.62 -2.43 -22.23
N VAL A 365 -7.75 -1.11 -22.08
CA VAL A 365 -8.71 -0.31 -22.85
C VAL A 365 -8.38 -0.38 -24.35
N SER A 366 -7.12 -0.18 -24.72
CA SER A 366 -6.70 -0.18 -26.13
C SER A 366 -6.88 -1.54 -26.78
N ARG A 367 -6.48 -2.62 -26.11
CA ARG A 367 -6.59 -3.99 -26.63
C ARG A 367 -8.03 -4.46 -26.71
N THR A 368 -8.84 -4.23 -25.68
CA THR A 368 -10.28 -4.53 -25.69
C THR A 368 -10.96 -3.87 -26.88
N ASN A 369 -10.71 -2.58 -27.11
CA ASN A 369 -11.29 -1.83 -28.22
C ASN A 369 -10.81 -2.32 -29.59
N LEU A 370 -9.56 -2.76 -29.70
CA LEU A 370 -8.98 -3.29 -30.94
C LEU A 370 -9.55 -4.67 -31.29
N LEU A 371 -9.56 -5.60 -30.32
CA LEU A 371 -9.98 -6.99 -30.52
C LEU A 371 -11.49 -7.10 -30.72
N ASN A 372 -12.27 -6.21 -30.10
CA ASN A 372 -13.73 -6.23 -30.11
C ASN A 372 -14.34 -5.04 -30.86
N ALA A 373 -13.67 -4.52 -31.89
CA ALA A 373 -14.09 -3.31 -32.62
C ALA A 373 -15.50 -3.38 -33.24
N GLY A 374 -16.02 -4.60 -33.47
CA GLY A 374 -17.41 -4.81 -33.92
C GLY A 374 -18.47 -4.64 -32.83
N ASN A 375 -18.07 -4.73 -31.55
CA ASN A 375 -18.99 -4.55 -30.42
C ASN A 375 -19.13 -3.06 -30.08
N ARG A 376 -20.25 -2.46 -30.52
CA ARG A 376 -20.48 -1.00 -30.45
C ARG A 376 -21.80 -0.59 -29.82
N SER A 377 -22.58 -1.56 -29.35
CA SER A 377 -23.89 -1.31 -28.76
C SER A 377 -24.29 -2.41 -27.80
N TYR A 378 -25.02 -2.04 -26.76
CA TYR A 378 -25.63 -2.97 -25.82
C TYR A 378 -27.03 -2.49 -25.45
N GLU A 379 -27.95 -3.43 -25.30
CA GLU A 379 -29.37 -3.19 -25.01
C GLU A 379 -29.75 -3.99 -23.75
N GLY A 380 -29.65 -3.35 -22.59
CA GLY A 380 -29.96 -3.95 -21.29
C GLY A 380 -31.39 -3.67 -20.83
N LYS A 381 -31.73 -4.04 -19.61
CA LYS A 381 -33.10 -3.83 -19.06
C LYS A 381 -33.28 -2.42 -18.48
N TYR A 382 -32.21 -1.84 -17.98
CA TYR A 382 -32.16 -0.55 -17.29
C TYR A 382 -31.32 0.48 -18.06
N LEU A 383 -30.27 0.03 -18.74
CA LEU A 383 -29.30 0.84 -19.48
C LEU A 383 -29.07 0.28 -20.88
N SER A 384 -28.87 1.19 -21.83
CA SER A 384 -28.43 0.87 -23.19
C SER A 384 -27.37 1.85 -23.65
N VAL A 385 -26.55 1.45 -24.60
CA VAL A 385 -25.57 2.33 -25.26
C VAL A 385 -25.47 2.01 -26.74
N ALA A 386 -25.25 3.03 -27.56
CA ALA A 386 -25.03 2.90 -29.00
C ALA A 386 -23.85 3.77 -29.46
N HIS A 387 -23.21 3.35 -30.56
CA HIS A 387 -22.04 4.02 -31.15
C HIS A 387 -20.83 4.15 -30.21
N ALA A 388 -20.74 3.26 -29.22
CA ALA A 388 -19.67 3.25 -28.23
C ALA A 388 -18.46 2.43 -28.69
N SER A 389 -17.37 2.54 -27.93
CA SER A 389 -16.24 1.61 -27.96
C SER A 389 -16.57 0.32 -27.20
N ALA A 390 -15.84 -0.76 -27.46
CA ALA A 390 -16.10 -2.05 -26.82
C ALA A 390 -15.94 -1.98 -25.28
N THR A 391 -14.98 -1.20 -24.79
CA THR A 391 -14.79 -0.95 -23.36
C THR A 391 -16.01 -0.25 -22.73
N GLU A 392 -16.54 0.77 -23.42
CA GLU A 392 -17.74 1.48 -22.97
C GLU A 392 -18.97 0.58 -22.97
N VAL A 393 -19.10 -0.30 -23.98
CA VAL A 393 -20.16 -1.31 -24.03
C VAL A 393 -20.10 -2.23 -22.81
N TRP A 394 -18.90 -2.74 -22.51
CA TRP A 394 -18.68 -3.63 -21.36
C TRP A 394 -19.05 -2.96 -20.02
N LEU A 395 -18.63 -1.70 -19.82
CA LEU A 395 -18.96 -0.94 -18.61
C LEU A 395 -20.47 -0.76 -18.42
N VAL A 396 -21.19 -0.47 -19.51
CA VAL A 396 -22.65 -0.30 -19.49
C VAL A 396 -23.35 -1.63 -19.21
N GLU A 397 -22.86 -2.74 -19.79
CA GLU A 397 -23.38 -4.07 -19.50
C GLU A 397 -23.22 -4.45 -18.02
N MET A 398 -22.03 -4.23 -17.45
CA MET A 398 -21.79 -4.54 -16.03
C MET A 398 -22.64 -3.66 -15.10
N ALA A 399 -22.84 -2.38 -15.44
CA ALA A 399 -23.73 -1.49 -14.71
C ALA A 399 -25.20 -1.92 -14.81
N ASP A 400 -25.67 -2.36 -15.99
CA ASP A 400 -27.03 -2.89 -16.16
C ASP A 400 -27.23 -4.16 -15.33
N TYR A 401 -26.26 -5.07 -15.38
CA TYR A 401 -26.29 -6.32 -14.61
C TYR A 401 -26.34 -6.07 -13.09
N LEU A 402 -25.57 -5.10 -12.58
CA LEU A 402 -25.62 -4.70 -11.16
C LEU A 402 -27.04 -4.29 -10.76
N VAL A 403 -27.66 -3.39 -11.53
CA VAL A 403 -29.01 -2.89 -11.26
C VAL A 403 -30.03 -4.02 -11.35
N ASP A 404 -29.92 -4.90 -12.34
CA ASP A 404 -30.83 -6.04 -12.49
C ASP A 404 -30.70 -7.05 -11.35
N TYR A 405 -29.48 -7.37 -10.94
CA TYR A 405 -29.25 -8.32 -9.85
C TYR A 405 -29.83 -7.79 -8.53
N GLU A 406 -29.56 -6.53 -8.18
CA GLU A 406 -30.12 -5.91 -6.98
C GLU A 406 -31.66 -5.83 -7.05
N THR A 407 -32.20 -5.40 -8.19
CA THR A 407 -33.65 -5.25 -8.35
C THR A 407 -34.38 -6.61 -8.28
N SER A 408 -33.87 -7.63 -8.98
CA SER A 408 -34.52 -8.93 -9.06
C SER A 408 -34.46 -9.68 -7.72
N THR A 409 -33.30 -9.66 -7.08
CA THR A 409 -33.03 -10.40 -5.84
C THR A 409 -33.63 -9.69 -4.61
N TYR A 410 -33.39 -8.39 -4.47
CA TYR A 410 -33.71 -7.64 -3.25
C TYR A 410 -34.90 -6.68 -3.42
N ASN A 411 -35.32 -6.37 -4.65
CA ASN A 411 -36.32 -5.32 -4.95
C ASN A 411 -35.88 -3.93 -4.46
N TRP A 412 -34.59 -3.64 -4.62
CA TRP A 412 -33.94 -2.36 -4.35
C TRP A 412 -33.27 -1.82 -5.62
N GLN A 413 -33.07 -0.50 -5.67
CA GLN A 413 -32.18 0.15 -6.63
C GLN A 413 -31.40 1.28 -5.97
N HIS A 414 -30.11 1.35 -6.29
CA HIS A 414 -29.23 2.48 -5.97
C HIS A 414 -28.73 3.18 -7.23
N PRO A 415 -28.32 4.46 -7.14
CA PRO A 415 -27.63 5.14 -8.22
C PRO A 415 -26.32 4.45 -8.56
N VAL A 416 -25.96 4.44 -9.85
CA VAL A 416 -24.71 3.82 -10.34
C VAL A 416 -23.87 4.85 -11.11
N ALA A 417 -22.56 4.81 -10.90
CA ALA A 417 -21.57 5.41 -11.79
C ALA A 417 -20.61 4.35 -12.34
N MET A 418 -20.14 4.57 -13.57
CA MET A 418 -19.11 3.76 -14.21
C MET A 418 -17.77 4.50 -14.09
N VAL A 419 -16.77 3.85 -13.52
CA VAL A 419 -15.44 4.42 -13.29
C VAL A 419 -14.45 3.76 -14.24
N SER A 420 -13.87 4.54 -15.14
CA SER A 420 -12.87 4.07 -16.12
C SER A 420 -11.48 4.67 -15.94
N GLY A 421 -11.33 5.68 -15.07
CA GLY A 421 -10.08 6.40 -14.82
C GLY A 421 -10.14 7.88 -15.19
N ALA A 422 -9.15 8.37 -15.93
CA ALA A 422 -9.12 9.75 -16.41
C ALA A 422 -10.28 10.02 -17.39
N PRO A 423 -11.14 11.03 -17.16
CA PRO A 423 -12.10 11.43 -18.18
C PRO A 423 -11.39 11.84 -19.48
N PRO A 424 -11.95 11.54 -20.67
CA PRO A 424 -11.48 12.17 -21.90
C PRO A 424 -11.65 13.69 -21.81
N ASP A 425 -10.90 14.44 -22.62
CA ASP A 425 -11.07 15.91 -22.66
C ASP A 425 -12.55 16.23 -22.92
N PRO A 426 -13.24 17.00 -22.04
CA PRO A 426 -14.67 17.27 -22.17
C PRO A 426 -15.04 17.87 -23.54
N SER A 427 -14.10 18.58 -24.17
CA SER A 427 -14.28 19.17 -25.50
C SER A 427 -14.29 18.15 -26.64
N SER A 428 -13.80 16.93 -26.44
CA SER A 428 -13.81 15.86 -27.44
C SER A 428 -15.20 15.33 -27.79
N GLY A 429 -16.16 15.43 -26.85
CA GLY A 429 -17.48 14.80 -27.01
C GLY A 429 -17.51 13.31 -26.70
N GLU A 430 -16.41 12.72 -26.22
CA GLU A 430 -16.25 11.28 -25.98
C GLU A 430 -16.67 10.83 -24.56
N LEU A 431 -17.44 11.64 -23.83
CA LEU A 431 -17.89 11.27 -22.48
C LEU A 431 -18.89 10.11 -22.54
N LEU A 432 -18.66 9.03 -21.79
CA LEU A 432 -19.52 7.84 -21.81
C LEU A 432 -20.97 8.19 -21.50
N GLU A 433 -21.22 9.00 -20.48
CA GLU A 433 -22.57 9.30 -20.01
C GLU A 433 -23.41 10.11 -21.00
N VAL A 434 -22.80 10.71 -22.04
CA VAL A 434 -23.56 11.34 -23.13
C VAL A 434 -24.10 10.32 -24.14
N LYS A 435 -23.53 9.11 -24.17
CA LYS A 435 -23.88 8.01 -25.09
C LYS A 435 -24.90 7.04 -24.48
N VAL A 436 -25.02 7.01 -23.15
CA VAL A 436 -25.87 6.05 -22.42
C VAL A 436 -27.32 6.53 -22.38
N THR A 437 -28.24 5.60 -22.66
CA THR A 437 -29.68 5.78 -22.52
C THR A 437 -30.18 5.06 -21.28
N GLN A 438 -30.78 5.81 -20.34
CA GLN A 438 -31.44 5.26 -19.16
C GLN A 438 -32.91 4.93 -19.48
N LYS A 439 -33.34 3.70 -19.18
CA LYS A 439 -34.72 3.24 -19.38
C LYS A 439 -35.61 3.62 -18.19
N PRO A 440 -36.94 3.76 -18.39
CA PRO A 440 -37.87 4.12 -17.31
C PRO A 440 -37.88 3.16 -16.11
N ALA A 441 -37.49 1.90 -16.31
CA ALA A 441 -37.39 0.90 -15.26
C ALA A 441 -36.26 1.20 -14.25
N TYR A 442 -35.29 2.05 -14.62
CA TYR A 442 -34.23 2.46 -13.71
C TYR A 442 -34.62 3.75 -12.99
N VAL A 443 -35.16 3.59 -11.78
CA VAL A 443 -35.70 4.68 -10.98
C VAL A 443 -34.60 5.43 -10.23
N ALA A 444 -33.57 4.72 -9.78
CA ALA A 444 -32.45 5.32 -9.04
C ALA A 444 -31.49 6.12 -9.93
N GLY A 445 -31.23 5.66 -11.16
CA GLY A 445 -30.57 6.44 -12.21
C GLY A 445 -29.04 6.55 -12.15
N LEU A 446 -28.45 7.18 -13.17
CA LEU A 446 -27.00 7.31 -13.34
C LEU A 446 -26.44 8.66 -12.90
N PHE A 447 -25.18 8.64 -12.45
CA PHE A 447 -24.34 9.84 -12.27
C PHE A 447 -22.93 9.60 -12.85
N ALA A 448 -22.22 10.69 -13.12
CA ALA A 448 -20.83 10.68 -13.53
C ALA A 448 -19.92 10.89 -12.32
N ALA A 449 -18.80 10.17 -12.29
CA ALA A 449 -17.82 10.23 -11.21
C ALA A 449 -16.41 10.33 -11.82
N TYR A 450 -15.77 11.50 -11.69
CA TYR A 450 -14.45 11.73 -12.26
C TYR A 450 -13.50 12.40 -11.26
N PRO A 451 -12.24 11.92 -11.14
CA PRO A 451 -11.23 12.57 -10.31
C PRO A 451 -10.80 13.89 -10.96
N ALA A 452 -10.45 14.88 -10.13
CA ALA A 452 -9.92 16.16 -10.60
C ALA A 452 -8.86 16.70 -9.65
N PHE A 453 -7.60 16.55 -10.05
CA PHE A 453 -6.47 17.14 -9.35
C PHE A 453 -5.86 18.27 -10.19
N PRO A 454 -5.16 19.25 -9.59
CA PRO A 454 -4.55 20.34 -10.34
C PRO A 454 -3.62 19.89 -11.49
N PHE A 455 -3.03 18.70 -11.37
CA PHE A 455 -2.09 18.09 -12.30
C PHE A 455 -2.66 16.89 -13.06
N PHE A 456 -3.93 16.50 -12.84
CA PHE A 456 -4.53 15.32 -13.46
C PHE A 456 -6.00 15.55 -13.84
N PRO A 457 -6.41 15.25 -15.09
CA PRO A 457 -5.59 14.67 -16.16
C PRO A 457 -4.54 15.62 -16.77
N ASP A 458 -3.47 15.07 -17.35
CA ASP A 458 -2.32 15.85 -17.85
C ASP A 458 -2.67 16.92 -18.89
N TYR A 459 -3.73 16.71 -19.68
CA TYR A 459 -4.17 17.68 -20.68
C TYR A 459 -4.75 18.95 -20.04
N MET A 460 -5.11 18.95 -18.75
CA MET A 460 -5.66 20.10 -18.05
C MET A 460 -4.68 21.28 -18.00
N GLU A 461 -3.38 21.00 -17.88
CA GLU A 461 -2.32 22.03 -17.98
C GLU A 461 -2.08 22.46 -19.43
N LYS A 462 -2.22 21.52 -20.39
CA LYS A 462 -1.90 21.77 -21.80
C LYS A 462 -3.01 22.57 -22.51
N ASN A 463 -4.25 22.45 -22.06
CA ASN A 463 -5.40 23.13 -22.65
C ASN A 463 -5.57 24.54 -22.05
N PRO A 464 -5.39 25.63 -22.84
CA PRO A 464 -5.49 27.01 -22.33
C PRO A 464 -6.85 27.35 -21.71
N ARG A 465 -7.91 26.63 -22.08
CA ARG A 465 -9.25 26.80 -21.51
C ARG A 465 -9.28 26.50 -20.02
N TYR A 466 -8.54 25.48 -19.60
CA TYR A 466 -8.48 25.04 -18.20
C TYR A 466 -7.32 25.72 -17.49
N ALA A 467 -6.12 25.73 -18.09
CA ALA A 467 -4.92 26.33 -17.49
C ALA A 467 -5.08 27.83 -17.14
N ASN A 468 -5.85 28.59 -17.94
CA ASN A 468 -6.10 30.01 -17.69
C ASN A 468 -7.35 30.29 -16.85
N ALA A 469 -8.09 29.25 -16.43
CA ALA A 469 -9.27 29.43 -15.60
C ALA A 469 -8.90 29.98 -14.22
N ARG A 470 -9.77 30.82 -13.68
CA ARG A 470 -9.57 31.48 -12.38
C ARG A 470 -10.81 31.29 -11.51
N ASP A 471 -10.58 30.91 -10.26
CA ASP A 471 -11.57 31.05 -9.18
C ASP A 471 -11.33 32.40 -8.47
N LYS A 472 -12.06 32.65 -7.38
CA LYS A 472 -11.93 33.90 -6.59
C LYS A 472 -10.53 34.12 -5.99
N SER A 473 -9.72 33.06 -5.86
CA SER A 473 -8.39 33.10 -5.24
C SER A 473 -7.24 33.11 -6.27
N GLY A 474 -7.54 33.02 -7.58
CA GLY A 474 -6.53 33.08 -8.65
C GLY A 474 -6.63 31.91 -9.64
N PRO A 475 -5.55 31.58 -10.36
CA PRO A 475 -5.52 30.48 -11.32
C PRO A 475 -5.92 29.14 -10.67
N ASN A 476 -6.88 28.44 -11.27
CA ASN A 476 -7.35 27.14 -10.82
C ASN A 476 -7.82 26.30 -12.02
N PRO A 477 -6.99 25.37 -12.50
CA PRO A 477 -7.34 24.53 -13.65
C PRO A 477 -8.48 23.55 -13.33
N VAL A 478 -8.55 23.03 -12.10
CA VAL A 478 -9.63 22.13 -11.64
C VAL A 478 -10.98 22.82 -11.79
N TYR A 479 -11.08 24.08 -11.35
CA TYR A 479 -12.31 24.87 -11.47
C TYR A 479 -12.77 25.01 -12.94
N GLY A 480 -11.85 25.33 -13.86
CA GLY A 480 -12.16 25.45 -15.28
C GLY A 480 -12.60 24.13 -15.91
N PHE A 481 -11.89 23.06 -15.57
CA PHE A 481 -12.14 21.70 -16.06
C PHE A 481 -13.49 21.15 -15.58
N VAL A 482 -13.75 21.19 -14.27
CA VAL A 482 -14.99 20.67 -13.67
C VAL A 482 -16.22 21.41 -14.18
N ARG A 483 -16.13 22.73 -14.38
CA ARG A 483 -17.24 23.50 -14.97
C ARG A 483 -17.56 23.07 -16.41
N ASP A 484 -16.55 22.71 -17.20
CA ASP A 484 -16.75 22.23 -18.57
C ASP A 484 -17.35 20.81 -18.60
N LEU A 485 -16.88 19.91 -17.73
CA LEU A 485 -17.50 18.60 -17.53
C LEU A 485 -18.99 18.74 -17.17
N ARG A 486 -19.29 19.53 -16.13
CA ARG A 486 -20.66 19.76 -15.65
C ARG A 486 -21.57 20.32 -16.74
N ALA A 487 -21.06 21.22 -17.58
CA ALA A 487 -21.83 21.80 -18.69
C ALA A 487 -22.21 20.81 -19.79
N ARG A 488 -21.54 19.65 -19.90
CA ARG A 488 -21.71 18.68 -20.99
C ARG A 488 -22.42 17.40 -20.57
N LEU A 489 -22.37 17.06 -19.29
CA LEU A 489 -22.96 15.82 -18.78
C LEU A 489 -24.49 15.95 -18.62
N PRO A 490 -25.28 14.96 -19.10
CA PRO A 490 -26.74 14.95 -18.92
C PRO A 490 -27.16 14.44 -17.53
N VAL A 491 -26.26 13.73 -16.85
CA VAL A 491 -26.43 13.16 -15.50
C VAL A 491 -25.76 14.06 -14.45
N PRO A 492 -26.04 13.91 -13.12
CA PRO A 492 -25.29 14.60 -12.07
C PRO A 492 -23.79 14.26 -12.12
N LEU A 493 -22.92 15.15 -11.65
CA LEU A 493 -21.47 14.95 -11.62
C LEU A 493 -21.00 15.03 -10.18
N ILE A 494 -20.32 14.00 -9.71
CA ILE A 494 -19.51 14.04 -8.50
C ILE A 494 -18.05 14.15 -8.92
N VAL A 495 -17.30 15.07 -8.31
CA VAL A 495 -15.84 15.01 -8.38
C VAL A 495 -15.39 13.90 -7.44
N SER A 496 -15.06 12.75 -8.01
CA SER A 496 -14.88 11.51 -7.23
C SER A 496 -13.64 11.54 -6.38
N GLU A 497 -12.65 12.39 -6.68
CA GLU A 497 -11.43 12.58 -5.91
C GLU A 497 -10.88 13.98 -6.17
N TYR A 498 -10.49 14.68 -5.11
CA TYR A 498 -9.66 15.89 -5.18
C TYR A 498 -8.82 16.02 -3.90
N GLY A 499 -7.63 16.59 -3.99
CA GLY A 499 -6.77 16.74 -2.82
C GLY A 499 -5.42 17.38 -3.12
N ALA A 500 -4.61 17.50 -2.08
CA ALA A 500 -3.24 17.97 -2.14
C ALA A 500 -2.37 17.13 -1.20
N SER A 501 -1.13 16.86 -1.58
CA SER A 501 -0.22 16.02 -0.80
C SER A 501 0.78 16.82 0.01
N SER A 502 0.97 16.41 1.26
CA SER A 502 1.89 17.00 2.24
C SER A 502 3.30 16.38 2.22
N SER A 503 3.68 15.71 1.12
CA SER A 503 5.04 15.17 0.94
C SER A 503 6.08 16.28 0.90
N ILE A 504 7.33 15.93 1.24
CA ILE A 504 8.40 16.91 1.43
C ILE A 504 8.85 17.58 0.13
N GLU A 505 8.86 16.84 -0.99
CA GLU A 505 9.26 17.36 -2.30
C GLU A 505 8.05 17.42 -3.26
N PRO A 506 7.94 18.48 -4.07
CA PRO A 506 7.01 18.50 -5.19
C PRO A 506 7.54 17.64 -6.33
N ARG A 507 6.67 16.80 -6.91
CA ARG A 507 6.98 16.08 -8.16
C ARG A 507 6.87 16.95 -9.39
N ARG A 508 5.98 17.95 -9.34
CA ARG A 508 5.71 18.88 -10.43
C ARG A 508 5.20 20.17 -9.83
N VAL A 509 5.76 21.28 -10.30
CA VAL A 509 5.26 22.63 -10.03
C VAL A 509 4.63 23.14 -11.33
N LEU A 510 3.36 23.54 -11.27
CA LEU A 510 2.63 24.05 -12.42
C LEU A 510 2.83 25.57 -12.55
N ALA A 511 2.74 26.10 -13.77
CA ALA A 511 2.81 27.55 -14.01
C ALA A 511 1.71 28.36 -13.27
N SER A 512 0.63 27.68 -12.86
CA SER A 512 -0.45 28.24 -12.05
C SER A 512 -0.10 28.39 -10.56
N GLY A 513 1.05 27.88 -10.12
CA GLY A 513 1.50 27.84 -8.72
C GLY A 513 1.03 26.62 -7.93
N TRP A 514 0.28 25.70 -8.55
CA TRP A 514 -0.13 24.44 -7.93
C TRP A 514 0.98 23.39 -8.05
N ASN A 515 1.11 22.54 -7.04
CA ASN A 515 2.13 21.49 -6.95
C ASN A 515 1.52 20.09 -6.82
N GLN A 516 2.24 19.08 -7.30
CA GLN A 516 1.99 17.66 -7.02
C GLN A 516 2.89 17.20 -5.86
N GLY A 517 2.46 17.42 -4.62
CA GLY A 517 3.30 17.27 -3.41
C GLY A 517 4.07 18.54 -3.07
N GLY A 518 4.96 18.48 -2.07
CA GLY A 518 5.79 19.61 -1.65
C GLY A 518 5.04 20.68 -0.85
N TYR A 519 3.83 20.37 -0.36
CA TYR A 519 3.10 21.26 0.54
C TYR A 519 3.47 20.96 1.98
N SER A 520 3.70 22.00 2.79
CA SER A 520 3.56 21.84 4.24
C SER A 520 2.11 21.55 4.59
N GLU A 521 1.84 20.96 5.75
CA GLU A 521 0.47 20.67 6.19
C GLU A 521 -0.41 21.93 6.21
N ASN A 522 0.16 23.10 6.53
CA ASN A 522 -0.53 24.39 6.44
C ASN A 522 -0.93 24.72 4.99
N ARG A 523 -0.03 24.54 4.02
CA ARG A 523 -0.33 24.77 2.60
C ARG A 523 -1.26 23.71 2.02
N GLN A 524 -1.17 22.47 2.48
CA GLN A 524 -2.11 21.40 2.14
C GLN A 524 -3.52 21.83 2.58
N ALA A 525 -3.66 22.35 3.78
CA ALA A 525 -4.93 22.84 4.32
C ALA A 525 -5.54 23.96 3.46
N GLU A 526 -4.72 24.96 3.09
CA GLU A 526 -5.14 26.03 2.18
C GLU A 526 -5.58 25.51 0.81
N ALA A 527 -4.82 24.57 0.24
CA ALA A 527 -5.07 23.98 -1.07
C ALA A 527 -6.38 23.16 -1.08
N VAL A 528 -6.57 22.26 -0.12
CA VAL A 528 -7.77 21.42 0.00
C VAL A 528 -9.01 22.29 0.23
N ALA A 529 -8.95 23.24 1.18
CA ALA A 529 -10.08 24.13 1.45
C ALA A 529 -10.45 24.99 0.22
N ARG A 530 -9.44 25.46 -0.55
CA ARG A 530 -9.69 26.18 -1.81
C ARG A 530 -10.36 25.29 -2.86
N LEU A 531 -9.89 24.05 -3.03
CA LEU A 531 -10.51 23.11 -3.97
C LEU A 531 -11.97 22.86 -3.60
N THR A 532 -12.26 22.57 -2.33
CA THR A 532 -13.62 22.35 -1.82
C THR A 532 -14.54 23.55 -2.15
N ARG A 533 -14.14 24.78 -1.80
CA ARG A 533 -14.94 25.98 -2.11
C ARG A 533 -15.16 26.15 -3.61
N SER A 534 -14.12 25.97 -4.41
CA SER A 534 -14.23 26.11 -5.86
C SER A 534 -15.16 25.07 -6.49
N LEU A 535 -15.21 23.84 -5.97
CA LEU A 535 -16.17 22.82 -6.43
C LEU A 535 -17.62 23.23 -6.17
N HIS A 536 -17.95 23.79 -5.02
CA HIS A 536 -19.31 24.30 -4.73
C HIS A 536 -19.79 25.31 -5.78
N GLU A 537 -18.89 26.11 -6.35
CA GLU A 537 -19.22 27.13 -7.35
C GLU A 537 -19.43 26.58 -8.78
N THR A 538 -19.06 25.32 -9.04
CA THR A 538 -19.14 24.72 -10.39
C THR A 538 -20.50 24.11 -10.74
N GLY A 539 -21.38 23.93 -9.75
CA GLY A 539 -22.70 23.31 -9.94
C GLY A 539 -22.67 21.78 -10.00
N VAL A 540 -21.59 21.14 -9.55
CA VAL A 540 -21.54 19.67 -9.33
C VAL A 540 -22.51 19.23 -8.23
N ALA A 541 -22.80 17.93 -8.20
CA ALA A 541 -23.62 17.29 -7.16
C ALA A 541 -22.82 16.98 -5.88
N GLY A 542 -21.52 17.25 -5.86
CA GLY A 542 -20.66 17.09 -4.70
C GLY A 542 -19.22 16.76 -5.08
N GLY A 543 -18.41 16.49 -4.05
CA GLY A 543 -17.04 16.04 -4.22
C GLY A 543 -16.57 15.20 -3.04
N LEU A 544 -15.61 14.30 -3.32
CA LEU A 544 -14.98 13.44 -2.33
C LEU A 544 -13.53 13.88 -2.15
N SER A 545 -13.15 14.26 -0.93
CA SER A 545 -11.76 14.61 -0.62
C SER A 545 -10.91 13.34 -0.58
N PHE A 546 -9.80 13.34 -1.31
CA PHE A 546 -8.82 12.27 -1.34
C PHE A 546 -7.65 12.64 -0.42
N GLU A 547 -7.48 12.01 0.73
CA GLU A 547 -8.27 10.92 1.32
C GLU A 547 -8.31 11.03 2.85
N LEU A 548 -9.06 10.17 3.56
CA LEU A 548 -9.17 10.27 5.02
C LEU A 548 -7.83 10.05 5.72
N ALA A 549 -7.05 9.02 5.35
CA ALA A 549 -5.83 8.64 6.06
C ALA A 549 -4.67 8.34 5.09
N ASP A 550 -3.44 8.66 5.51
CA ASP A 550 -2.24 8.39 4.72
C ASP A 550 -2.03 6.88 4.48
N GLU A 551 -1.72 6.49 3.24
CA GLU A 551 -1.46 5.09 2.86
C GLU A 551 0.00 4.88 2.42
N TRP A 552 0.78 4.16 3.22
CA TRP A 552 2.22 3.99 2.94
C TRP A 552 2.53 2.96 1.86
N TYR A 553 1.59 2.12 1.43
CA TYR A 553 1.87 1.16 0.36
C TYR A 553 1.94 1.82 -1.02
N ARG A 554 1.33 3.00 -1.19
CA ARG A 554 1.22 3.67 -2.49
C ARG A 554 2.58 4.10 -3.01
N TYR A 555 2.75 4.00 -4.32
CA TYR A 555 3.88 4.55 -5.04
C TYR A 555 3.37 5.38 -6.22
N GLY A 556 4.24 6.19 -6.80
CA GLY A 556 3.98 6.67 -8.15
C GLY A 556 5.24 6.69 -8.99
N TRP A 557 5.09 7.03 -10.26
CA TRP A 557 6.04 6.77 -11.35
C TRP A 557 7.54 7.10 -11.12
N ILE A 558 7.90 7.98 -10.17
CA ILE A 558 9.31 8.31 -9.84
C ILE A 558 9.92 7.34 -8.82
N THR A 559 9.12 6.88 -7.86
CA THR A 559 9.52 5.95 -6.79
C THR A 559 9.15 4.51 -7.14
N GLU A 560 8.28 4.34 -8.14
CA GLU A 560 7.99 3.07 -8.79
C GLU A 560 9.30 2.48 -9.33
N GLY A 561 9.59 1.24 -8.92
CA GLY A 561 10.85 0.58 -9.23
C GLY A 561 12.07 1.05 -8.44
N PHE A 562 12.00 2.09 -7.60
CA PHE A 562 13.08 2.45 -6.67
C PHE A 562 13.06 1.60 -5.39
N GLN A 563 11.87 1.48 -4.79
CA GLN A 563 11.71 0.70 -3.57
C GLN A 563 11.79 -0.79 -3.92
N THR A 564 12.34 -1.60 -3.01
CA THR A 564 12.29 -3.06 -3.19
C THR A 564 10.84 -3.57 -3.15
N SER A 565 10.63 -4.85 -3.49
CA SER A 565 9.35 -5.55 -3.66
C SER A 565 8.14 -4.83 -3.05
N GLU A 566 7.04 -4.73 -3.81
CA GLU A 566 5.78 -4.17 -3.32
C GLU A 566 5.46 -4.64 -1.90
N GLU A 567 5.78 -5.91 -1.54
CA GLU A 567 5.73 -6.55 -0.21
C GLU A 567 6.26 -5.78 0.99
N LYS A 568 7.16 -4.82 0.81
CA LYS A 568 7.73 -4.03 1.92
C LYS A 568 7.47 -2.54 1.85
N ALA A 569 6.95 -2.03 0.74
CA ALA A 569 6.67 -0.60 0.56
C ALA A 569 5.74 -0.02 1.65
N ALA A 570 4.80 -0.83 2.16
CA ALA A 570 3.89 -0.45 3.23
C ALA A 570 4.55 -0.30 4.61
N LEU A 571 5.76 -0.84 4.80
CA LEU A 571 6.45 -0.86 6.09
C LEU A 571 7.25 0.42 6.37
N TRP A 572 7.27 1.38 5.45
CA TRP A 572 8.06 2.60 5.63
C TRP A 572 7.53 3.77 4.81
N LEU A 573 7.68 4.97 5.37
CA LEU A 573 7.28 6.21 4.74
C LEU A 573 8.40 6.71 3.82
N ASN A 574 8.19 6.60 2.51
CA ASN A 574 9.00 7.35 1.55
C ASN A 574 8.38 8.72 1.34
N ASP A 575 8.78 9.70 2.14
CA ASP A 575 8.20 11.05 2.12
C ASP A 575 8.52 11.86 0.86
N LEU A 576 9.34 11.30 -0.05
CA LEU A 576 9.51 11.80 -1.42
C LEU A 576 8.35 11.44 -2.35
N ASP A 577 7.42 10.60 -1.90
CA ASP A 577 6.27 10.18 -2.67
C ASP A 577 5.00 10.93 -2.25
N PRO A 578 4.46 11.83 -3.10
CA PRO A 578 3.18 12.48 -2.83
C PRO A 578 2.04 11.49 -2.59
N ALA A 579 2.06 10.32 -3.23
CA ALA A 579 0.99 9.33 -3.12
C ALA A 579 0.83 8.78 -1.70
N LYS A 580 1.85 8.86 -0.84
CA LYS A 580 1.80 8.40 0.56
C LYS A 580 1.25 9.46 1.54
N ARG A 581 1.00 10.70 1.10
CA ARG A 581 0.82 11.88 1.98
C ARG A 581 -0.40 12.76 1.67
N TYR A 582 -1.42 12.21 1.00
CA TYR A 582 -2.70 12.90 0.73
C TYR A 582 -3.65 12.92 1.92
N GLY A 583 -3.52 11.98 2.86
CA GLY A 583 -4.44 11.78 3.96
C GLY A 583 -4.62 13.02 4.84
N LEU A 584 -5.85 13.23 5.33
CA LEU A 584 -6.16 14.24 6.36
C LEU A 584 -5.72 13.78 7.75
N ILE A 585 -5.70 12.46 7.98
CA ILE A 585 -5.07 11.79 9.11
C ILE A 585 -3.69 11.31 8.67
N GLY A 586 -2.66 11.86 9.32
CA GLY A 586 -1.28 11.39 9.18
C GLY A 586 -0.92 10.36 10.23
N TYR A 587 0.25 9.73 10.07
CA TYR A 587 0.79 8.79 11.05
C TYR A 587 2.21 9.21 11.44
N ARG A 588 2.44 9.39 12.74
CA ARG A 588 3.77 9.66 13.27
C ARG A 588 4.60 8.38 13.22
N THR A 589 5.80 8.49 12.67
CA THR A 589 6.81 7.45 12.77
C THR A 589 7.24 7.28 14.23
N SER A 590 7.82 6.13 14.57
CA SER A 590 8.06 5.72 15.96
C SER A 590 9.04 6.61 16.74
N LYS A 591 9.76 7.52 16.07
CA LYS A 591 10.70 8.46 16.69
C LYS A 591 10.47 9.92 16.26
N ALA A 592 9.27 10.28 15.83
CA ALA A 592 8.95 11.63 15.34
C ALA A 592 9.27 12.73 16.39
N GLU A 593 9.21 12.40 17.68
CA GLU A 593 9.55 13.30 18.79
C GLU A 593 11.00 13.79 18.77
N LEU A 594 11.93 13.05 18.16
CA LEU A 594 13.35 13.45 18.08
C LEU A 594 13.55 14.77 17.33
N PHE A 595 12.65 15.10 16.41
CA PHE A 595 12.71 16.34 15.63
C PHE A 595 11.94 17.50 16.28
N THR A 596 11.30 17.29 17.44
CA THR A 596 10.54 18.34 18.16
C THR A 596 11.39 19.25 19.03
N GLY A 597 12.67 18.91 19.24
CA GLY A 597 13.60 19.70 20.06
C GLY A 597 13.66 19.29 21.52
N ASP A 598 12.97 18.22 21.93
CA ASP A 598 13.07 17.68 23.28
C ASP A 598 14.38 16.89 23.49
N PRO A 599 15.32 17.37 24.34
CA PRO A 599 16.54 16.63 24.62
C PRO A 599 16.31 15.28 25.30
N ALA A 600 15.21 15.12 26.04
CA ALA A 600 14.88 13.88 26.74
C ALA A 600 14.63 12.73 25.76
N ALA A 601 14.05 13.02 24.60
CA ALA A 601 13.84 12.05 23.53
C ALA A 601 15.17 11.46 23.02
N TRP A 602 16.26 12.25 23.05
CA TRP A 602 17.58 11.84 22.57
C TRP A 602 18.43 11.07 23.60
N GLU A 603 18.05 11.05 24.88
CA GLU A 603 18.89 10.46 25.95
C GLU A 603 19.23 8.98 25.73
N LYS A 604 18.31 8.24 25.09
CA LYS A 604 18.44 6.80 24.81
C LYS A 604 19.06 6.51 23.44
N GLU A 605 19.25 7.54 22.62
CA GLU A 605 19.72 7.40 21.25
C GLU A 605 21.24 7.30 21.15
N LYS A 606 21.73 6.77 20.03
CA LYS A 606 23.15 6.45 19.89
C LYS A 606 23.96 7.73 19.74
N LYS A 607 24.82 8.02 20.71
CA LYS A 607 25.91 9.00 20.58
C LYS A 607 27.04 8.37 19.75
N ILE A 608 27.11 8.73 18.47
CA ILE A 608 28.17 8.24 17.57
C ILE A 608 29.50 8.84 17.96
N TYR A 609 29.49 10.13 18.29
CA TYR A 609 30.67 10.84 18.73
C TYR A 609 30.37 11.67 19.96
N SER A 610 31.36 11.82 20.83
CA SER A 610 31.28 12.63 22.05
C SER A 610 32.59 13.40 22.23
N ASN A 611 32.47 14.65 22.66
CA ASN A 611 33.56 15.56 23.01
C ASN A 611 34.60 15.70 21.90
N ALA A 612 34.23 16.35 20.80
CA ALA A 612 35.18 16.71 19.75
C ALA A 612 36.29 17.63 20.30
N PRO A 613 37.47 17.67 19.65
CA PRO A 613 38.53 18.60 20.02
C PRO A 613 38.06 20.05 19.99
N ASP A 614 38.48 20.84 20.98
CA ASP A 614 38.24 22.29 21.01
C ASP A 614 39.12 22.97 19.94
N PRO A 615 38.52 23.72 19.00
CA PRO A 615 39.26 24.33 17.88
C PRO A 615 40.21 25.47 18.31
N LYS A 616 40.00 26.10 19.48
CA LYS A 616 40.83 27.20 20.03
C LYS A 616 41.29 28.25 19.00
N ILE A 617 40.40 28.71 18.12
CA ILE A 617 40.73 29.69 17.07
C ILE A 617 40.77 31.13 17.63
N SER A 618 40.05 31.38 18.72
CA SER A 618 40.01 32.66 19.47
C SER A 618 39.52 33.87 18.66
N ASP A 619 38.72 33.67 17.61
CA ASP A 619 38.08 34.75 16.84
C ASP A 619 36.68 35.14 17.36
N GLY A 620 36.22 34.48 18.43
CA GLY A 620 34.94 34.74 19.10
C GLY A 620 33.88 33.65 18.92
N TYR A 621 34.05 32.73 17.96
CA TYR A 621 33.03 31.71 17.63
C TYR A 621 33.40 30.28 18.07
N ASP A 622 34.38 30.12 18.96
CA ASP A 622 34.84 28.79 19.40
C ASP A 622 33.72 27.97 20.08
N GLY A 623 32.78 28.63 20.78
CA GLY A 623 31.62 27.98 21.39
C GLY A 623 30.70 27.31 20.35
N GLU A 624 30.45 27.98 19.23
CA GLU A 624 29.69 27.42 18.10
C GLU A 624 30.47 26.30 17.41
N ARG A 625 31.80 26.42 17.33
CA ARG A 625 32.61 25.40 16.68
C ARG A 625 32.88 24.17 17.54
N THR A 626 32.65 24.25 18.85
CA THR A 626 32.89 23.15 19.79
C THR A 626 31.73 22.14 19.73
N LEU A 627 31.93 21.06 18.98
CA LEU A 627 30.96 19.96 18.86
C LEU A 627 31.04 19.04 20.10
N ARG A 628 29.96 19.00 20.88
CA ARG A 628 29.85 18.17 22.10
C ARG A 628 29.43 16.74 21.80
N SER A 629 28.48 16.56 20.90
CA SER A 629 28.08 15.22 20.46
C SER A 629 27.50 15.24 19.05
N VAL A 630 27.61 14.09 18.40
CA VAL A 630 26.83 13.73 17.21
C VAL A 630 26.01 12.51 17.59
N GLU A 631 24.70 12.68 17.59
CA GLU A 631 23.75 11.65 17.98
C GLU A 631 22.94 11.25 16.75
N MET A 632 22.62 9.96 16.61
CA MET A 632 21.89 9.44 15.46
C MET A 632 20.82 8.44 15.88
N ALA A 633 19.71 8.49 15.15
CA ALA A 633 18.59 7.58 15.29
C ALA A 633 17.93 7.36 13.92
N ALA A 634 17.07 6.35 13.84
CA ALA A 634 16.39 5.94 12.63
C ALA A 634 15.00 5.38 12.98
N ASP A 635 14.04 5.61 12.10
CA ASP A 635 12.70 5.05 12.19
C ASP A 635 12.13 4.67 10.80
N GLU A 636 10.83 4.45 10.73
CA GLU A 636 10.12 4.04 9.51
C GLU A 636 10.14 5.08 8.38
N GLY A 637 10.53 6.34 8.63
CA GLY A 637 10.54 7.39 7.59
C GLY A 637 11.89 8.07 7.40
N TYR A 638 12.66 8.22 8.47
CA TYR A 638 13.78 9.16 8.48
C TYR A 638 15.03 8.63 9.19
N LEU A 639 16.17 9.15 8.74
CA LEU A 639 17.40 9.21 9.52
C LEU A 639 17.43 10.53 10.30
N TYR A 640 17.63 10.47 11.61
CA TYR A 640 17.76 11.65 12.47
C TYR A 640 19.21 11.87 12.89
N LEU A 641 19.62 13.13 12.94
CA LEU A 641 20.89 13.55 13.52
C LEU A 641 20.67 14.72 14.47
N ARG A 642 21.44 14.74 15.56
CA ARG A 642 21.55 15.87 16.47
C ARG A 642 23.01 16.25 16.63
N LEU A 643 23.34 17.48 16.25
CA LEU A 643 24.64 18.09 16.48
C LEU A 643 24.54 18.98 17.71
N GLN A 644 25.02 18.50 18.85
CA GLN A 644 25.08 19.32 20.06
C GLN A 644 26.37 20.15 20.04
N VAL A 645 26.25 21.47 20.12
CA VAL A 645 27.41 22.38 20.24
C VAL A 645 27.49 22.97 21.64
N ALA A 646 28.62 23.60 21.98
CA ALA A 646 28.80 24.22 23.29
C ALA A 646 27.92 25.46 23.44
N CYS A 647 27.75 26.25 22.39
CA CYS A 647 26.79 27.35 22.34
C CYS A 647 26.47 27.70 20.88
N LEU A 648 25.21 27.81 20.48
CA LEU A 648 24.82 28.02 19.08
C LEU A 648 24.62 29.51 18.69
N ASP A 649 24.62 30.41 19.67
CA ASP A 649 24.41 31.85 19.49
C ASP A 649 25.45 32.70 20.25
N CYS A 650 26.63 32.16 20.54
CA CYS A 650 27.64 32.85 21.34
C CYS A 650 28.72 33.53 20.50
N VAL A 651 28.91 34.82 20.73
CA VAL A 651 30.11 35.56 20.31
C VAL A 651 30.89 35.99 21.54
N ARG A 652 32.15 35.53 21.67
CA ARG A 652 33.01 35.80 22.83
C ARG A 652 32.31 35.49 24.17
N ALA A 653 31.61 34.36 24.22
CA ALA A 653 30.81 33.87 25.35
C ALA A 653 29.55 34.69 25.71
N ALA A 654 29.17 35.69 24.91
CA ALA A 654 27.90 36.41 25.07
C ALA A 654 26.84 35.86 24.09
N HIS A 655 25.63 35.59 24.59
CA HIS A 655 24.49 35.15 23.78
C HIS A 655 23.94 36.32 22.95
N THR A 656 23.84 36.12 21.64
CA THR A 656 23.27 37.10 20.71
C THR A 656 21.80 36.83 20.38
N GLY A 657 21.27 35.65 20.74
CA GLY A 657 19.92 35.21 20.42
C GLY A 657 19.74 34.79 18.95
N LYS A 658 20.81 34.70 18.17
CA LYS A 658 20.80 34.27 16.76
C LYS A 658 22.01 33.42 16.40
N THR A 659 21.86 32.55 15.41
CA THR A 659 22.94 31.74 14.83
C THR A 659 23.90 32.60 13.99
N HIS A 660 25.17 32.21 13.90
CA HIS A 660 26.17 32.89 13.05
C HIS A 660 26.69 31.97 11.93
N PHE A 661 25.77 31.48 11.11
CA PHE A 661 26.07 30.53 10.02
C PHE A 661 26.98 31.08 8.91
N ASP A 662 27.15 32.40 8.84
CA ASP A 662 28.12 33.07 7.98
C ASP A 662 29.56 32.94 8.52
N GLN A 663 29.72 32.59 9.79
CA GLN A 663 31.00 32.46 10.50
C GLN A 663 31.34 31.01 10.84
N VAL A 664 30.32 30.15 10.97
CA VAL A 664 30.44 28.74 11.33
C VAL A 664 29.53 27.89 10.44
N VAL A 665 30.13 26.98 9.68
CA VAL A 665 29.41 26.06 8.79
C VAL A 665 29.60 24.63 9.29
N TYR A 666 28.52 23.85 9.34
CA TYR A 666 28.58 22.45 9.73
C TYR A 666 28.44 21.58 8.49
N ALA A 667 29.23 20.51 8.41
CA ALA A 667 29.14 19.54 7.33
C ALA A 667 29.11 18.11 7.89
N VAL A 668 28.25 17.26 7.33
CA VAL A 668 28.14 15.84 7.72
C VAL A 668 28.28 14.97 6.47
N ALA A 669 29.29 14.11 6.45
CA ALA A 669 29.48 13.14 5.37
C ALA A 669 28.83 11.81 5.76
N LEU A 670 28.03 11.24 4.85
CA LEU A 670 27.37 9.95 5.02
C LEU A 670 27.78 8.99 3.90
N ASN A 671 27.89 7.70 4.24
CA ASN A 671 28.21 6.65 3.29
C ASN A 671 27.34 5.40 3.53
N THR A 672 26.58 5.01 2.52
CA THR A 672 25.72 3.82 2.49
C THR A 672 26.48 2.58 2.02
N LEU A 673 27.54 2.75 1.21
CA LEU A 673 28.32 1.66 0.60
C LEU A 673 29.83 1.84 0.80
N PRO A 674 30.32 1.78 2.04
CA PRO A 674 31.71 2.06 2.37
C PRO A 674 32.68 1.09 1.72
N GLY A 675 33.72 1.63 1.07
CA GLY A 675 34.72 0.87 0.32
C GLY A 675 34.25 0.41 -1.07
N ILE A 676 33.01 0.67 -1.44
CA ILE A 676 32.41 0.23 -2.71
C ILE A 676 32.09 1.42 -3.60
N ALA A 677 31.47 2.48 -3.05
CA ALA A 677 31.06 3.64 -3.81
C ALA A 677 31.29 4.98 -3.10
N GLY A 678 31.41 6.06 -3.87
CA GLY A 678 31.54 7.43 -3.39
C GLY A 678 32.92 8.04 -3.62
N THR A 679 33.17 9.19 -3.02
CA THR A 679 34.44 9.93 -3.18
C THR A 679 35.18 9.97 -1.84
N THR A 680 36.49 9.69 -1.84
CA THR A 680 37.29 9.77 -0.61
C THR A 680 37.69 11.19 -0.24
N ASN A 681 37.92 12.07 -1.21
CA ASN A 681 38.29 13.46 -0.95
C ASN A 681 37.05 14.36 -0.84
N LEU A 682 36.89 15.02 0.30
CA LEU A 682 35.81 15.99 0.51
C LEU A 682 36.13 17.33 -0.14
N PRO A 683 35.11 18.12 -0.53
CA PRO A 683 35.29 19.35 -1.29
C PRO A 683 35.70 20.53 -0.40
N PHE A 684 36.47 20.29 0.66
CA PHE A 684 36.96 21.32 1.60
C PHE A 684 38.14 20.81 2.43
N GLY A 685 38.94 21.75 2.95
CA GLY A 685 39.91 21.50 4.02
C GLY A 685 40.98 20.42 3.76
N GLY A 686 41.13 19.93 2.52
CA GLY A 686 42.03 18.83 2.20
C GLY A 686 41.68 17.50 2.88
N VAL A 687 40.43 17.32 3.29
CA VAL A 687 39.99 16.15 4.07
C VAL A 687 39.80 14.92 3.18
N SER A 688 40.34 13.79 3.61
CA SER A 688 40.09 12.48 3.01
C SER A 688 39.41 11.54 4.01
N VAL A 689 38.42 10.78 3.55
CA VAL A 689 37.59 9.88 4.36
C VAL A 689 37.82 8.44 3.93
N ALA A 690 38.26 7.61 4.87
CA ALA A 690 38.45 6.19 4.63
C ALA A 690 37.12 5.52 4.25
N GLY A 691 37.11 4.77 3.14
CA GLY A 691 35.90 4.12 2.61
C GLY A 691 35.02 5.02 1.73
N GLY A 692 35.33 6.33 1.63
CA GLY A 692 34.58 7.29 0.82
C GLY A 692 33.41 7.94 1.54
N ALA A 693 32.72 8.84 0.84
CA ALA A 693 31.41 9.36 1.22
C ALA A 693 30.50 9.42 -0.01
N ASN A 694 29.22 9.08 0.17
CA ASN A 694 28.20 9.16 -0.89
C ASN A 694 27.45 10.48 -0.83
N PHE A 695 27.22 11.00 0.38
CA PHE A 695 26.46 12.21 0.63
C PHE A 695 27.22 13.18 1.52
N LEU A 696 26.97 14.46 1.34
CA LEU A 696 27.53 15.53 2.14
C LEU A 696 26.44 16.56 2.45
N LEU A 697 26.00 16.61 3.70
CA LEU A 697 25.11 17.65 4.21
C LEU A 697 25.95 18.89 4.54
N ILE A 698 25.47 20.06 4.16
CA ILE A 698 26.08 21.36 4.44
C ILE A 698 25.02 22.24 5.07
N LEU A 699 25.23 22.63 6.33
CA LEU A 699 24.33 23.45 7.12
C LEU A 699 24.97 24.80 7.39
N ARG A 700 24.34 25.83 6.85
CA ARG A 700 24.73 27.24 6.92
C ARG A 700 23.48 28.11 6.88
N GLU A 701 23.49 29.27 6.23
CA GLU A 701 22.26 30.05 6.07
C GLU A 701 21.15 29.20 5.44
N PRO A 702 19.88 29.32 5.89
CA PRO A 702 18.76 28.50 5.43
C PRO A 702 18.68 28.34 3.91
N GLU A 703 18.81 29.44 3.16
CA GLU A 703 18.69 29.50 1.71
C GLU A 703 19.87 28.84 0.98
N ARG A 704 20.92 28.48 1.72
CA ARG A 704 22.18 27.99 1.19
C ARG A 704 22.56 26.61 1.71
N SER A 705 21.74 26.04 2.59
CA SER A 705 21.92 24.72 3.17
C SER A 705 21.39 23.62 2.25
N ARG A 706 22.13 22.52 2.14
CA ARG A 706 21.89 21.49 1.12
C ARG A 706 22.61 20.18 1.41
N MET A 707 22.08 19.11 0.83
CA MET A 707 22.72 17.82 0.67
C MET A 707 23.29 17.71 -0.74
N LEU A 708 24.58 17.37 -0.83
CA LEU A 708 25.26 17.02 -2.07
C LEU A 708 25.45 15.51 -2.15
N MET A 709 25.56 14.99 -3.37
CA MET A 709 25.81 13.58 -3.64
C MET A 709 27.05 13.44 -4.52
N ALA A 710 27.87 12.43 -4.23
CA ALA A 710 29.01 12.10 -5.07
C ALA A 710 28.53 11.70 -6.48
N ASP A 711 29.10 12.27 -7.52
CA ASP A 711 28.73 12.08 -8.92
C ASP A 711 28.82 10.61 -9.39
N ASN A 712 29.77 9.86 -8.83
CA ASN A 712 29.97 8.42 -9.04
C ASN A 712 29.00 7.52 -8.25
N TYR A 713 28.19 8.09 -7.35
CA TYR A 713 27.05 7.42 -6.71
C TYR A 713 25.70 7.91 -7.26
N ASN A 714 25.66 9.13 -7.81
CA ASN A 714 24.44 9.75 -8.33
C ASN A 714 23.88 9.02 -9.56
N PRO A 715 22.74 8.30 -9.43
CA PRO A 715 22.22 7.49 -10.51
C PRO A 715 21.34 8.30 -11.46
N PHE A 716 21.06 9.57 -11.17
CA PHE A 716 20.09 10.35 -11.90
C PHE A 716 20.72 11.11 -13.08
N GLN A 717 19.92 11.28 -14.13
CA GLN A 717 20.17 12.13 -15.28
C GLN A 717 18.87 12.80 -15.73
N LEU A 718 18.97 13.88 -16.51
CA LEU A 718 17.82 14.43 -17.20
C LEU A 718 17.71 13.83 -18.60
N VAL A 719 16.51 13.40 -18.94
CA VAL A 719 16.15 12.97 -20.30
C VAL A 719 14.98 13.81 -20.82
N PRO A 720 14.90 14.07 -22.13
CA PRO A 720 13.68 14.64 -22.72
C PRO A 720 12.47 13.76 -22.39
N ARG A 721 11.32 14.37 -22.11
CA ARG A 721 10.06 13.63 -21.96
C ARG A 721 9.64 13.06 -23.31
N ALA A 722 9.03 11.88 -23.29
CA ALA A 722 8.50 11.24 -24.51
C ALA A 722 7.34 12.05 -25.11
N ASP A 723 6.54 12.71 -24.28
CA ASP A 723 5.34 13.46 -24.70
C ASP A 723 5.61 14.94 -25.04
N ASP A 724 6.72 15.50 -24.54
CA ASP A 724 7.17 16.85 -24.89
C ASP A 724 8.71 16.91 -24.82
N PRO A 725 9.41 16.74 -25.96
CA PRO A 725 10.88 16.74 -25.99
C PRO A 725 11.54 18.06 -25.52
N LYS A 726 10.77 19.16 -25.42
CA LYS A 726 11.28 20.44 -24.89
C LYS A 726 11.35 20.44 -23.37
N ARG A 727 10.56 19.59 -22.70
CA ARG A 727 10.59 19.40 -21.24
C ARG A 727 11.50 18.22 -20.91
N LYS A 728 12.28 18.36 -19.85
CA LYS A 728 13.14 17.29 -19.32
C LYS A 728 12.50 16.68 -18.08
N GLN A 729 12.77 15.41 -17.84
CA GLN A 729 12.39 14.69 -16.62
C GLN A 729 13.59 13.98 -16.02
N LEU A 730 13.53 13.75 -14.71
CA LEU A 730 14.50 12.93 -14.00
C LEU A 730 14.34 11.46 -14.43
N ALA A 731 15.46 10.79 -14.69
CA ALA A 731 15.50 9.36 -14.99
C ALA A 731 16.80 8.74 -14.49
N TYR A 732 16.83 7.42 -14.35
CA TYR A 732 18.06 6.69 -14.04
C TYR A 732 19.02 6.66 -15.24
N LYS A 733 20.32 6.75 -14.97
CA LYS A 733 21.40 6.48 -15.92
C LYS A 733 21.32 5.02 -16.35
N LYS A 734 21.28 4.76 -17.66
CA LYS A 734 21.24 3.39 -18.19
C LYS A 734 22.54 2.65 -17.81
N GLU A 735 22.41 1.41 -17.34
CA GLU A 735 23.53 0.55 -16.94
C GLU A 735 24.47 1.22 -15.92
N PHE A 736 23.90 1.84 -14.90
CA PHE A 736 24.66 2.53 -13.87
C PHE A 736 25.12 1.57 -12.78
N THR A 737 26.43 1.51 -12.56
CA THR A 737 27.03 0.81 -11.41
C THR A 737 27.86 1.82 -10.63
N PRO A 738 27.54 2.05 -9.34
CA PRO A 738 28.32 2.93 -8.50
C PRO A 738 29.78 2.48 -8.35
N SER A 739 30.68 3.44 -8.12
CA SER A 739 32.11 3.16 -7.93
C SER A 739 32.75 4.06 -6.89
N LEU A 740 33.87 3.61 -6.33
CA LEU A 740 34.71 4.37 -5.39
C LEU A 740 35.85 5.05 -6.14
N GLY A 741 36.12 6.32 -5.84
CA GLY A 741 37.24 7.06 -6.44
C GLY A 741 37.89 8.05 -5.47
N PRO A 742 39.19 8.38 -5.67
CA PRO A 742 39.87 9.40 -4.90
C PRO A 742 39.45 10.82 -5.30
N SER A 743 39.06 10.98 -6.56
CA SER A 743 38.57 12.22 -7.16
C SER A 743 37.14 12.02 -7.67
N GLY A 744 36.25 12.93 -7.30
CA GLY A 744 34.87 12.97 -7.75
C GLY A 744 34.23 14.26 -7.25
N GLU A 745 33.20 14.74 -7.94
CA GLU A 745 32.52 15.98 -7.56
C GLU A 745 31.29 15.66 -6.70
N PHE A 746 31.17 16.36 -5.57
CA PHE A 746 29.91 16.46 -4.86
C PHE A 746 29.01 17.44 -5.60
N ARG A 747 27.96 16.91 -6.22
CA ARG A 747 27.02 17.70 -7.01
C ARG A 747 25.68 17.76 -6.35
N GLN A 748 24.96 18.82 -6.64
CA GLN A 748 23.55 18.93 -6.34
C GLN A 748 22.78 17.83 -7.06
N VAL A 749 21.78 17.26 -6.39
CA VAL A 749 20.98 16.19 -6.95
C VAL A 749 19.86 16.80 -7.79
N GLY A 750 19.97 16.64 -9.11
CA GLY A 750 19.00 17.12 -10.11
C GLY A 750 19.43 18.43 -10.79
N PRO A 751 19.17 18.64 -12.10
CA PRO A 751 19.67 19.82 -12.82
C PRO A 751 18.57 20.87 -13.04
N GLY A 752 18.60 21.94 -12.26
CA GLY A 752 17.73 23.12 -12.45
C GLY A 752 16.77 23.37 -11.30
N GLN A 753 16.09 24.53 -11.32
CA GLN A 753 15.14 24.95 -10.26
C GLN A 753 13.97 23.98 -10.06
N ASP A 754 13.64 23.15 -11.05
CA ASP A 754 12.41 22.34 -11.04
C ASP A 754 12.56 20.97 -10.33
N TYR A 755 13.79 20.48 -10.09
CA TYR A 755 14.04 19.18 -9.44
C TYR A 755 15.30 19.24 -8.59
N ASN A 756 15.23 19.84 -7.40
CA ASN A 756 16.36 19.93 -6.48
C ASN A 756 16.18 19.03 -5.25
N LEU A 757 16.55 17.75 -5.37
CA LEU A 757 16.49 16.80 -4.25
C LEU A 757 17.54 17.08 -3.16
N GLY A 758 18.48 17.99 -3.43
CA GLY A 758 19.54 18.37 -2.52
C GLY A 758 19.21 19.56 -1.64
N GLU A 759 18.12 20.30 -1.87
CA GLU A 759 17.71 21.36 -0.95
C GLU A 759 17.34 20.77 0.42
N LEU A 760 17.69 21.50 1.49
CA LEU A 760 17.35 21.12 2.87
C LEU A 760 16.46 22.19 3.47
N THR A 761 15.18 21.89 3.59
CA THR A 761 14.19 22.85 4.07
C THR A 761 14.44 23.19 5.54
N TYR A 762 14.62 24.48 5.85
CA TYR A 762 14.71 24.97 7.23
C TYR A 762 13.32 25.16 7.84
N GLY A 763 13.13 24.74 9.09
CA GLY A 763 11.92 25.06 9.83
C GLY A 763 11.75 24.24 11.11
N GLN A 764 10.89 24.72 12.01
CA GLN A 764 10.67 24.05 13.28
C GLN A 764 9.87 22.76 13.09
N GLY A 765 10.37 21.66 13.66
CA GLY A 765 9.77 20.33 13.60
C GLY A 765 8.67 20.08 14.63
N ASN A 766 8.54 20.96 15.63
CA ASN A 766 7.51 20.84 16.66
C ASN A 766 6.12 21.28 16.15
N PRO A 767 5.10 20.40 16.09
CA PRO A 767 3.77 20.73 15.57
C PRO A 767 3.02 21.84 16.31
N VAL A 768 3.39 22.16 17.55
CA VAL A 768 2.76 23.25 18.32
C VAL A 768 3.51 24.58 18.23
N ALA A 769 4.64 24.62 17.52
CA ALA A 769 5.38 25.87 17.30
C ALA A 769 4.66 26.77 16.29
N ALA A 770 4.74 28.09 16.49
CA ALA A 770 4.10 29.07 15.61
C ALA A 770 4.65 29.04 14.18
N ASP A 771 5.91 28.66 14.01
CA ASP A 771 6.64 28.51 12.75
C ASP A 771 6.82 27.04 12.34
N TYR A 772 5.95 26.14 12.82
CA TYR A 772 5.95 24.73 12.43
C TYR A 772 5.94 24.57 10.91
N ASN A 773 6.86 23.74 10.42
CA ASN A 773 6.91 23.37 9.02
C ASN A 773 7.07 21.85 8.89
N SER A 774 6.00 21.18 8.46
CA SER A 774 6.00 19.72 8.28
C SER A 774 6.96 19.23 7.21
N THR A 775 7.45 20.08 6.30
CA THR A 775 8.48 19.73 5.30
C THR A 775 9.90 20.04 5.76
N ALA A 776 10.08 20.58 6.98
CA ALA A 776 11.42 20.92 7.47
C ALA A 776 12.29 19.67 7.61
N GLU A 777 13.53 19.77 7.17
CA GLU A 777 14.55 18.72 7.27
C GLU A 777 15.59 19.07 8.33
N TRP A 778 15.72 20.34 8.69
CA TRP A 778 16.62 20.75 9.75
C TRP A 778 16.23 22.09 10.37
N TYR A 779 16.69 22.33 11.60
CA TYR A 779 16.68 23.65 12.22
C TYR A 779 17.69 23.78 13.35
N ALA A 780 17.93 25.03 13.78
CA ALA A 780 18.76 25.37 14.92
C ALA A 780 17.90 25.61 16.17
N ASP A 781 18.01 24.74 17.17
CA ASP A 781 17.49 24.99 18.51
C ASP A 781 18.52 25.79 19.32
N ILE A 782 18.41 27.12 19.22
CA ILE A 782 19.28 28.05 19.95
C ILE A 782 19.19 27.81 21.47
N LYS A 783 17.98 27.57 22.00
CA LYS A 783 17.76 27.41 23.45
C LYS A 783 18.50 26.19 24.01
N ARG A 784 18.62 25.13 23.21
CA ARG A 784 19.33 23.90 23.58
C ARG A 784 20.73 23.81 22.98
N SER A 785 21.16 24.80 22.20
CA SER A 785 22.42 24.80 21.47
C SER A 785 22.63 23.54 20.62
N ALA A 786 21.59 23.13 19.91
CA ALA A 786 21.59 21.93 19.09
C ALA A 786 21.10 22.23 17.67
N ILE A 787 21.66 21.53 16.69
CA ILE A 787 21.15 21.50 15.32
C ILE A 787 20.49 20.14 15.12
N LEU A 788 19.20 20.14 14.79
CA LEU A 788 18.44 18.93 14.55
C LEU A 788 18.25 18.74 13.05
N ILE A 789 18.37 17.49 12.61
CA ILE A 789 18.28 17.09 11.20
C ILE A 789 17.43 15.82 11.13
N ARG A 790 16.53 15.76 10.15
CA ARG A 790 15.86 14.53 9.71
C ARG A 790 15.94 14.45 8.19
N ILE A 791 16.35 13.30 7.67
CA ILE A 791 16.51 13.07 6.23
C ILE A 791 15.64 11.88 5.83
N PRO A 792 14.72 12.03 4.85
CA PRO A 792 13.97 10.91 4.32
C PRO A 792 14.90 9.84 3.76
N TRP A 793 14.61 8.56 4.01
CA TRP A 793 15.43 7.44 3.51
C TRP A 793 15.66 7.47 2.00
N GLY A 794 14.65 7.91 1.23
CA GLY A 794 14.74 8.05 -0.22
C GLY A 794 15.82 9.05 -0.68
N LYS A 795 16.08 10.14 0.08
CA LYS A 795 17.16 11.11 -0.24
C LYS A 795 18.55 10.48 -0.11
N LEU A 796 18.68 9.47 0.74
CA LEU A 796 19.91 8.70 0.96
C LEU A 796 20.02 7.46 0.05
N LEU A 797 19.15 7.34 -0.95
CA LEU A 797 19.08 6.17 -1.84
C LEU A 797 18.97 4.83 -1.08
N ILE A 798 18.29 4.84 0.08
CA ILE A 798 17.88 3.62 0.77
C ILE A 798 16.59 3.12 0.14
N THR A 799 16.63 1.91 -0.42
CA THR A 799 15.54 1.31 -1.20
C THR A 799 14.60 0.48 -0.35
N ASP A 800 15.06 0.03 0.83
CA ASP A 800 14.24 -0.59 1.87
C ASP A 800 14.93 -0.45 3.24
N PRO A 801 14.52 0.52 4.07
CA PRO A 801 15.09 0.69 5.40
C PRO A 801 14.68 -0.46 6.34
N SER A 802 13.53 -1.10 6.13
CA SER A 802 13.06 -2.25 6.94
C SER A 802 13.95 -3.48 6.78
N GLY A 803 14.48 -3.70 5.58
CA GLY A 803 15.42 -4.76 5.24
C GLY A 803 16.90 -4.36 5.31
N MET A 804 17.21 -3.08 5.54
CA MET A 804 18.54 -2.47 5.41
C MET A 804 19.15 -2.68 4.02
N LEU A 805 18.45 -2.20 2.99
CA LEU A 805 18.89 -2.27 1.60
C LEU A 805 19.15 -0.86 1.04
N ALA A 806 20.29 -0.69 0.39
CA ALA A 806 20.67 0.55 -0.29
C ALA A 806 20.76 0.34 -1.81
N PHE A 807 20.63 1.43 -2.56
CA PHE A 807 20.83 1.43 -4.00
C PHE A 807 22.24 0.93 -4.36
N GLY A 808 22.30 -0.13 -5.16
CA GLY A 808 23.52 -0.77 -5.65
C GLY A 808 23.74 -0.61 -7.17
N GLY A 809 22.80 0.00 -7.90
CA GLY A 809 22.91 0.26 -9.33
C GLY A 809 21.59 0.17 -10.07
N TYR A 810 21.62 0.39 -11.38
CA TYR A 810 20.46 0.33 -12.26
C TYR A 810 20.81 -0.38 -13.57
N ASP A 811 20.00 -1.36 -13.97
CA ASP A 811 20.07 -2.06 -15.25
C ASP A 811 18.74 -1.87 -15.98
N SER A 812 18.78 -1.62 -17.28
CA SER A 812 17.58 -1.23 -18.04
C SER A 812 16.56 -2.35 -18.22
N LYS A 813 16.94 -3.61 -17.98
CA LYS A 813 16.07 -4.79 -18.09
C LYS A 813 15.51 -5.21 -16.73
N THR A 814 16.29 -5.06 -15.68
CA THR A 814 15.99 -5.56 -14.32
C THR A 814 15.64 -4.45 -13.32
N GLY A 815 15.82 -3.18 -13.69
CA GLY A 815 15.50 -2.02 -12.87
C GLY A 815 16.56 -1.69 -11.81
N VAL A 816 16.12 -1.13 -10.68
CA VAL A 816 17.00 -0.79 -9.56
C VAL A 816 17.49 -2.06 -8.86
N ARG A 817 18.80 -2.19 -8.72
CA ARG A 817 19.45 -3.23 -7.92
C ARG A 817 19.71 -2.70 -6.53
N SER A 818 19.41 -3.50 -5.52
CA SER A 818 19.62 -3.15 -4.11
C SER A 818 20.63 -4.08 -3.46
N TRP A 819 21.48 -3.54 -2.58
CA TRP A 819 22.48 -4.29 -1.83
C TRP A 819 22.23 -4.25 -0.32
N PRO A 820 22.42 -5.37 0.40
CA PRO A 820 22.33 -5.38 1.84
C PRO A 820 23.45 -4.55 2.47
N ILE A 821 23.08 -3.74 3.44
CA ILE A 821 24.02 -2.92 4.22
C ILE A 821 23.93 -3.30 5.70
N SER A 822 24.97 -2.94 6.46
CA SER A 822 25.03 -3.13 7.91
C SER A 822 24.88 -1.83 8.71
N GLY A 823 24.67 -0.72 8.01
CA GLY A 823 24.57 0.61 8.57
C GLY A 823 25.16 1.68 7.66
N LEU A 824 25.17 2.92 8.14
CA LEU A 824 25.76 4.10 7.52
C LEU A 824 27.09 4.43 8.20
N GLN A 825 28.10 4.80 7.43
CA GLN A 825 29.27 5.49 7.96
C GLN A 825 29.02 6.99 8.03
N VAL A 826 29.46 7.64 9.11
CA VAL A 826 29.22 9.07 9.35
C VAL A 826 30.47 9.77 9.84
N SER A 827 30.73 10.97 9.34
CA SER A 827 31.69 11.90 9.93
C SER A 827 31.16 13.32 9.90
N ALA A 828 31.55 14.13 10.88
CA ALA A 828 31.09 15.50 11.05
C ALA A 828 32.26 16.47 11.06
N TYR A 829 32.04 17.65 10.51
CA TYR A 829 33.04 18.69 10.33
C TYR A 829 32.45 20.05 10.68
N VAL A 830 33.29 20.91 11.24
CA VAL A 830 33.00 22.33 11.42
C VAL A 830 33.99 23.13 10.62
N LEU A 831 33.48 24.00 9.76
CA LEU A 831 34.24 24.80 8.80
C LEU A 831 34.13 26.28 9.15
N ARG A 832 35.20 27.01 8.82
CA ARG A 832 35.30 28.46 8.94
C ARG A 832 35.34 29.07 7.54
N PRO A 833 34.32 29.87 7.14
CA PRO A 833 34.22 30.42 5.78
C PRO A 833 35.36 31.35 5.36
N LYS A 834 36.01 32.06 6.30
CA LYS A 834 37.07 33.06 6.02
C LYS A 834 36.68 34.09 4.94
N GLY A 835 35.41 34.47 4.87
CA GLY A 835 34.88 35.39 3.86
C GLY A 835 34.61 34.77 2.49
N SER A 836 34.85 33.46 2.29
CA SER A 836 34.45 32.76 1.06
C SER A 836 33.01 32.24 1.14
N ALA A 837 32.31 32.37 0.02
CA ALA A 837 31.00 31.76 -0.20
C ALA A 837 31.09 30.27 -0.58
N GLU A 838 32.24 29.85 -1.12
CA GLU A 838 32.48 28.53 -1.70
C GLU A 838 33.07 27.56 -0.68
N ILE A 839 32.49 26.36 -0.59
CA ILE A 839 32.87 25.40 0.47
C ILE A 839 34.33 24.95 0.37
N LYS A 840 34.87 24.87 -0.86
CA LYS A 840 36.26 24.47 -1.15
C LYS A 840 37.31 25.39 -0.55
N ASP A 841 36.96 26.64 -0.32
CA ASP A 841 37.89 27.65 0.21
C ASP A 841 37.76 27.80 1.75
N MET A 842 36.82 27.07 2.37
CA MET A 842 36.61 27.12 3.81
C MET A 842 37.67 26.32 4.55
N ALA A 843 38.12 26.86 5.69
CA ALA A 843 39.12 26.21 6.53
C ALA A 843 38.47 25.22 7.51
N LEU A 844 39.05 24.03 7.63
CA LEU A 844 38.64 23.05 8.65
C LEU A 844 38.96 23.57 10.05
N SER A 845 37.99 23.50 10.97
CA SER A 845 38.15 23.85 12.38
C SER A 845 38.08 22.62 13.27
N VAL A 846 37.07 21.75 13.06
CA VAL A 846 36.88 20.51 13.82
C VAL A 846 36.54 19.38 12.85
N ALA A 847 37.08 18.19 13.11
CA ALA A 847 36.73 16.95 12.41
C ALA A 847 36.45 15.85 13.43
N VAL A 848 35.39 15.08 13.18
CA VAL A 848 35.00 13.95 14.00
C VAL A 848 34.66 12.76 13.08
N PRO A 849 35.44 11.67 13.12
CA PRO A 849 36.57 11.44 14.02
C PRO A 849 37.76 12.33 13.64
N ALA A 850 38.61 12.67 14.62
CA ALA A 850 39.82 13.47 14.35
C ALA A 850 40.86 12.69 13.52
N SER A 851 40.85 11.36 13.65
CA SER A 851 41.70 10.42 12.90
C SER A 851 41.03 9.05 12.84
N GLY A 852 41.35 8.26 11.81
CA GLY A 852 40.82 6.90 11.65
C GLY A 852 39.56 6.82 10.79
N PRO A 853 38.98 5.62 10.63
CA PRO A 853 37.80 5.42 9.79
C PRO A 853 36.54 6.03 10.45
N PRO A 854 35.55 6.48 9.65
CA PRO A 854 34.26 6.89 10.17
C PRO A 854 33.56 5.79 10.98
N GLU A 855 32.89 6.20 12.06
CA GLU A 855 32.02 5.34 12.85
C GLU A 855 30.80 4.90 12.07
N ARG A 856 30.24 3.75 12.48
CA ARG A 856 29.06 3.15 11.88
C ARG A 856 27.82 3.34 12.74
N PHE A 857 26.77 3.89 12.15
CA PHE A 857 25.41 3.87 12.68
C PHE A 857 24.63 2.70 12.07
N SER A 858 23.96 1.89 12.89
CA SER A 858 23.16 0.75 12.46
C SER A 858 21.82 0.77 13.18
N TRP A 859 20.77 0.23 12.56
CA TRP A 859 19.41 0.19 13.10
C TRP A 859 18.81 -1.22 13.01
N GLN A 860 17.71 -1.44 13.73
CA GLN A 860 17.01 -2.72 13.76
C GLN A 860 16.18 -2.91 12.49
N LYS A 861 16.17 -4.12 11.92
CA LYS A 861 15.22 -4.49 10.86
C LYS A 861 13.82 -4.62 11.43
N TRP A 862 12.79 -4.42 10.60
CA TRP A 862 11.40 -4.61 11.00
C TRP A 862 10.57 -5.26 9.88
N ASN A 863 9.50 -5.95 10.28
CA ASN A 863 8.52 -6.55 9.36
C ASN A 863 7.08 -6.08 9.67
N THR A 864 6.93 -5.18 10.65
CA THR A 864 5.67 -4.59 11.09
C THR A 864 5.94 -3.15 11.51
N VAL A 865 4.95 -2.28 11.39
CA VAL A 865 5.03 -0.89 11.86
C VAL A 865 4.04 -0.66 12.99
N LYS A 866 4.42 0.21 13.94
CA LYS A 866 3.53 0.71 14.99
C LYS A 866 3.59 2.22 14.96
N VAL A 867 2.52 2.82 14.45
CA VAL A 867 2.47 4.27 14.18
C VAL A 867 1.28 4.89 14.89
N GLU A 868 1.42 6.15 15.29
CA GLU A 868 0.37 6.89 15.99
C GLU A 868 -0.38 7.80 15.01
N PRO A 869 -1.71 7.67 14.84
CA PRO A 869 -2.47 8.56 13.99
C PRO A 869 -2.57 9.97 14.59
N TYR A 870 -2.62 10.99 13.74
CA TYR A 870 -2.88 12.38 14.13
C TYR A 870 -3.63 13.15 13.03
N ARG A 871 -4.45 14.13 13.43
CA ARG A 871 -5.10 15.06 12.49
C ARG A 871 -4.08 16.05 11.94
N LYS A 872 -3.98 16.14 10.61
CA LYS A 872 -3.22 17.20 9.95
C LYS A 872 -4.02 18.49 9.93
N GLN A 873 -3.34 19.61 9.64
CA GLN A 873 -4.00 20.93 9.51
C GLN A 873 -5.08 20.95 8.42
N ALA A 874 -4.95 20.11 7.38
CA ALA A 874 -5.97 19.97 6.35
C ALA A 874 -7.29 19.39 6.86
N PHE A 875 -7.27 18.54 7.90
CA PHE A 875 -8.48 18.05 8.55
C PHE A 875 -9.28 19.21 9.15
N VAL A 876 -8.62 20.05 9.96
CA VAL A 876 -9.26 21.19 10.65
C VAL A 876 -9.79 22.22 9.64
N ALA A 877 -9.04 22.49 8.58
CA ALA A 877 -9.49 23.40 7.54
C ALA A 877 -10.73 22.86 6.81
N LEU A 878 -10.74 21.57 6.47
CA LEU A 878 -11.86 20.96 5.76
C LEU A 878 -13.10 20.77 6.66
N GLU A 879 -12.93 20.44 7.94
CA GLU A 879 -13.98 20.41 8.96
C GLU A 879 -14.74 21.75 8.99
N LYS A 880 -13.98 22.86 8.98
CA LYS A 880 -14.56 24.21 8.91
C LYS A 880 -15.33 24.46 7.61
N GLU A 881 -14.79 24.06 6.46
CA GLU A 881 -15.48 24.20 5.18
C GLU A 881 -16.76 23.37 5.13
N TYR A 882 -16.73 22.15 5.65
CA TYR A 882 -17.90 21.27 5.67
C TYR A 882 -18.98 21.78 6.63
N GLY A 883 -18.60 22.27 7.81
CA GLY A 883 -19.53 22.86 8.78
C GLY A 883 -20.17 24.19 8.34
N GLN A 884 -19.59 24.90 7.35
CA GLN A 884 -20.12 26.17 6.84
C GLN A 884 -21.06 26.02 5.64
N ALA A 885 -21.10 24.84 5.00
CA ALA A 885 -21.84 24.65 3.76
C ALA A 885 -23.36 24.63 3.99
N GLY A 886 -23.98 25.81 3.94
CA GLY A 886 -25.39 25.93 3.58
C GLY A 886 -25.59 25.47 2.13
N VAL A 887 -26.54 24.57 1.89
CA VAL A 887 -26.82 23.97 0.57
C VAL A 887 -27.05 25.06 -0.49
N THR A 888 -26.06 25.29 -1.37
CA THR A 888 -26.27 26.10 -2.58
C THR A 888 -26.72 25.16 -3.71
N PRO A 889 -27.91 25.36 -4.31
CA PRO A 889 -28.41 24.45 -5.34
C PRO A 889 -27.50 24.46 -6.58
N PRO A 890 -27.19 23.31 -7.21
CA PRO A 890 -26.46 23.27 -8.47
C PRO A 890 -27.20 24.06 -9.56
N ALA A 891 -26.42 24.75 -10.40
CA ALA A 891 -26.93 25.57 -11.50
C ALA A 891 -27.68 24.71 -12.54
N ARG A 892 -28.78 25.24 -13.08
CA ARG A 892 -29.57 24.56 -14.12
C ARG A 892 -28.70 24.31 -15.37
N PRO A 893 -28.81 23.13 -16.03
CA PRO A 893 -28.18 22.89 -17.31
C PRO A 893 -28.61 23.95 -18.34
N VAL A 894 -27.66 24.49 -19.11
CA VAL A 894 -27.99 25.34 -20.26
C VAL A 894 -28.58 24.43 -21.34
N ARG A 895 -29.89 24.48 -21.54
CA ARG A 895 -30.53 23.83 -22.69
C ARG A 895 -29.89 24.40 -23.96
N ARG A 896 -29.29 23.56 -24.80
CA ARG A 896 -29.02 23.91 -26.19
C ARG A 896 -30.34 24.37 -26.81
N ALA A 897 -30.41 25.62 -27.25
CA ALA A 897 -31.44 26.03 -28.18
C ALA A 897 -31.34 25.10 -29.39
N SER A 898 -32.43 24.41 -29.70
CA SER A 898 -32.54 23.62 -30.92
C SER A 898 -32.23 24.53 -32.10
N ALA A 899 -31.19 24.20 -32.86
CA ALA A 899 -30.96 24.74 -34.18
C ALA A 899 -32.04 24.18 -35.12
N ASP A 900 -33.25 24.73 -35.03
CA ASP A 900 -34.33 24.49 -35.96
C ASP A 900 -35.19 25.75 -36.04
N LYS A 901 -34.83 26.58 -37.03
CA LYS A 901 -35.66 27.53 -37.81
C LYS A 901 -34.80 28.66 -38.38
N ALA A 902 -33.92 28.30 -39.32
CA ALA A 902 -33.49 29.22 -40.37
C ALA A 902 -34.26 28.83 -41.64
N GLY A 903 -35.42 29.45 -41.82
CA GLY A 903 -36.29 29.16 -42.96
C GLY A 903 -37.61 29.89 -42.87
N ARG A 904 -37.59 31.22 -43.03
CA ARG A 904 -38.58 32.00 -43.81
C ARG A 904 -38.37 33.51 -43.65
N ALA A 905 -38.42 34.16 -44.82
CA ALA A 905 -38.75 35.55 -45.09
C ALA A 905 -37.60 36.58 -45.20
N ARG A 906 -37.26 36.80 -46.48
CA ARG A 906 -36.85 38.02 -47.19
C ARG A 906 -35.48 38.62 -46.91
#